data_AF-A0AAD3P638-F1
#
_entry.id   AF-A0AAD3P638-F1
#
_cell.length_a   1.000
_cell.length_b   1.000
_cell.length_c   1.000
_cell.angle_alpha   90.00
_cell.angle_beta   90.00
_cell.angle_gamma   90.00
#
_symmetry.space_group_name_H-M   'P 1'
#
loop_
_entity.id
_entity.type
_entity.pdbx_description
1 polymer ?
#
loop_
_entity_poly.entity_id
_entity_poly.type
_entity_poly.pdbx_seq_one_letter_code
_entity_poly.pdbx_strand_id
1 'polypeptide(L)'
;MRTTDSCCSVTMAGGTFSSLSPSAPLPNLFSFGSSFTFSLRNLTTKGVMSVKPWSDRMEVHGEDDLKAPLLQPPDSSEITVSDNKKILMVMFKIKGMKCASCATSIESMLGKLNGIESTMVSPLEGHTVVRYKPEIVSAKRIKEAIENAGFNVDGFPEQEIAVCRLKIKGMACTSCSESVERVLSAVDGVKRAVVGLALEEAKIHFDPYVTNANQIIEAVDNAGFGADLISSACDADKVSLNIEGIHSLEDLNIIRNALELAVGVNHVELDVEGNMVTVRYNPDVTGPRFLIQCIEKAAASPAAYHASLYVPPRQREKERQNEIRLYRNQFLWSSLFSVPIVIFSMVLPMFPPYGNWLDYKIQNMLTIGILLRWILCTPVQFIIGRRFYVGAYHALRRNSTNMDVLVALGTNAAYFYSLYVLIKTLASNKFLGQDFFETSAMLISFILLGKYLEVVAKGKTSVALAKLTELAPDTASLVMMNGDGNIISEMEIHTQLIQRDDIIKIVPGAKVPVDGVVLNGQSHVNESMITGEARPVTKRPGDKVIGGTVNENGCILVKATHVGSETALSQIVQLVEAAQLARAPVQKLADQISKFFVPIVVSAAFITWLAWFVTGESGLYPNIGYRKPWTSLNLLYSLVSLCW
;
A
#
# COMPACT_ATOMS: atom_id res chain seq x y z
N MET A 1 -45.12 57.54 -6.78
CA MET A 1 -44.04 56.68 -7.27
C MET A 1 -44.62 55.28 -7.50
N ARG A 2 -44.86 54.93 -8.75
CA ARG A 2 -45.65 53.79 -9.26
C ARG A 2 -44.82 53.05 -10.34
N THR A 3 -45.32 51.87 -10.75
CA THR A 3 -44.97 50.93 -11.87
C THR A 3 -43.87 49.92 -11.49
N THR A 4 -44.04 48.57 -11.46
CA THR A 4 -44.69 47.54 -12.32
C THR A 4 -44.19 47.45 -13.76
N ASP A 5 -44.06 46.19 -14.22
CA ASP A 5 -44.03 45.71 -15.62
C ASP A 5 -42.69 45.84 -16.39
N SER A 6 -42.29 44.99 -17.34
CA SER A 6 -42.70 43.67 -17.87
C SER A 6 -41.75 43.32 -19.06
N CYS A 7 -41.76 42.04 -19.49
CA CYS A 7 -41.69 41.55 -20.89
C CYS A 7 -40.54 41.87 -21.88
N CYS A 8 -39.96 40.76 -22.40
CA CYS A 8 -39.83 40.33 -23.80
C CYS A 8 -39.23 41.22 -24.92
N SER A 9 -38.24 40.68 -25.66
CA SER A 9 -38.18 40.47 -27.14
C SER A 9 -36.70 40.21 -27.57
N VAL A 10 -36.30 39.10 -28.20
CA VAL A 10 -36.56 38.50 -29.55
C VAL A 10 -35.70 39.09 -30.69
N THR A 11 -34.90 38.22 -31.34
CA THR A 11 -34.56 38.24 -32.78
C THR A 11 -34.08 36.81 -33.15
N MET A 12 -34.93 35.95 -33.74
CA MET A 12 -35.06 35.61 -35.20
C MET A 12 -33.78 34.99 -35.81
N ALA A 13 -33.74 33.97 -36.68
CA ALA A 13 -34.68 33.01 -37.27
C ALA A 13 -33.87 32.09 -38.23
N GLY A 14 -34.38 30.89 -38.59
CA GLY A 14 -33.92 29.99 -39.68
C GLY A 14 -33.25 28.70 -39.16
N GLY A 15 -33.83 27.50 -39.26
CA GLY A 15 -34.21 26.76 -40.49
C GLY A 15 -32.94 26.19 -41.13
N THR A 16 -32.66 24.88 -41.28
CA THR A 16 -33.49 23.78 -41.79
C THR A 16 -32.89 22.40 -41.49
N PHE A 17 -33.78 21.40 -41.52
CA PHE A 17 -33.61 19.95 -41.47
C PHE A 17 -32.75 19.35 -42.61
N SER A 18 -32.04 18.24 -42.32
CA SER A 18 -32.01 16.98 -43.10
C SER A 18 -31.02 16.00 -42.42
N SER A 19 -31.47 15.03 -41.62
CA SER A 19 -31.94 13.68 -41.98
C SER A 19 -30.96 12.84 -42.79
N LEU A 20 -30.52 11.70 -42.21
CA LEU A 20 -30.37 10.34 -42.79
C LEU A 20 -29.11 9.60 -42.30
N SER A 21 -29.31 8.64 -41.40
CA SER A 21 -28.70 7.30 -41.51
C SER A 21 -29.70 6.41 -42.30
N PRO A 22 -29.45 5.13 -42.65
CA PRO A 22 -28.25 4.27 -42.63
C PRO A 22 -28.00 3.51 -43.97
N SER A 23 -26.82 2.90 -44.21
CA SER A 23 -26.63 1.60 -44.94
C SER A 23 -25.18 1.32 -45.42
N ALA A 24 -24.57 0.27 -44.83
CA ALA A 24 -23.70 -0.79 -45.41
C ALA A 24 -22.45 -0.42 -46.31
N PRO A 25 -21.62 -1.37 -46.81
CA PRO A 25 -20.42 -1.89 -46.12
C PRO A 25 -19.10 -1.88 -46.95
N LEU A 26 -17.95 -2.07 -46.25
CA LEU A 26 -16.66 -2.69 -46.70
C LEU A 26 -15.80 -1.95 -47.77
N PRO A 27 -14.45 -2.14 -47.84
CA PRO A 27 -13.74 -3.43 -47.69
C PRO A 27 -12.48 -3.47 -46.80
N ASN A 28 -12.27 -4.68 -46.27
CA ASN A 28 -11.01 -5.18 -45.73
C ASN A 28 -10.02 -5.49 -46.86
N LEU A 29 -8.78 -5.04 -46.70
CA LEU A 29 -7.59 -5.54 -47.39
C LEU A 29 -6.54 -5.82 -46.31
N PHE A 30 -6.30 -7.09 -46.04
CA PHE A 30 -4.98 -7.74 -45.87
C PHE A 30 -5.18 -9.11 -45.19
N SER A 31 -5.10 -10.15 -46.02
CA SER A 31 -4.98 -11.54 -45.59
C SER A 31 -3.53 -11.87 -45.26
N PHE A 32 -3.31 -12.58 -44.16
CA PHE A 32 -2.27 -13.61 -44.07
C PHE A 32 -2.85 -14.81 -43.34
N GLY A 33 -2.81 -15.97 -44.01
CA GLY A 33 -3.39 -17.22 -43.55
C GLY A 33 -2.41 -18.09 -42.75
N SER A 34 -2.97 -18.91 -41.86
CA SER A 34 -2.52 -20.25 -41.45
C SER A 34 -3.57 -20.76 -40.44
N SER A 35 -4.60 -21.47 -40.88
CA SER A 35 -4.68 -22.94 -40.91
C SER A 35 -4.27 -23.61 -39.60
N PHE A 36 -5.21 -23.71 -38.64
CA PHE A 36 -5.28 -24.82 -37.69
C PHE A 36 -6.75 -25.14 -37.41
N THR A 37 -7.21 -26.25 -38.01
CA THR A 37 -8.50 -26.89 -37.77
C THR A 37 -8.39 -27.79 -36.54
N PHE A 38 -9.28 -27.62 -35.55
CA PHE A 38 -9.52 -28.67 -34.56
C PHE A 38 -11.01 -29.02 -34.50
N SER A 39 -11.25 -30.31 -34.71
CA SER A 39 -12.54 -30.95 -34.90
C SER A 39 -13.23 -31.19 -33.56
N LEU A 40 -14.47 -30.70 -33.44
CA LEU A 40 -15.43 -31.12 -32.41
C LEU A 40 -15.93 -32.53 -32.75
N ARG A 41 -15.60 -33.52 -31.91
CA ARG A 41 -16.29 -34.81 -31.85
C ARG A 41 -16.91 -35.03 -30.48
N ASN A 42 -18.20 -35.29 -30.54
CA ASN A 42 -19.04 -35.88 -29.49
C ASN A 42 -18.37 -37.07 -28.80
N LEU A 43 -18.50 -37.13 -27.48
CA LEU A 43 -18.55 -38.38 -26.73
C LEU A 43 -19.56 -38.22 -25.59
N THR A 44 -20.75 -38.73 -25.85
CA THR A 44 -21.76 -39.07 -24.86
C THR A 44 -21.45 -40.44 -24.26
N THR A 45 -21.88 -40.58 -23.01
CA THR A 45 -22.33 -41.80 -22.30
C THR A 45 -21.45 -42.40 -21.19
N LYS A 46 -22.15 -42.58 -20.06
CA LYS A 46 -22.05 -43.60 -18.98
C LYS A 46 -21.25 -43.24 -17.72
N GLY A 47 -22.02 -43.07 -16.64
CA GLY A 47 -21.53 -43.06 -15.25
C GLY A 47 -22.62 -42.68 -14.25
N VAL A 48 -23.77 -43.36 -14.28
CA VAL A 48 -24.80 -43.27 -13.24
C VAL A 48 -24.28 -43.97 -11.99
N MET A 49 -24.27 -43.28 -10.84
CA MET A 49 -24.35 -43.95 -9.55
C MET A 49 -25.18 -43.11 -8.57
N SER A 50 -26.36 -43.67 -8.27
CA SER A 50 -27.34 -43.23 -7.30
C SER A 50 -26.96 -43.77 -5.92
N VAL A 51 -27.01 -42.94 -4.87
CA VAL A 51 -27.33 -43.41 -3.51
C VAL A 51 -28.20 -42.37 -2.79
N LYS A 52 -29.23 -42.92 -2.14
CA LYS A 52 -30.45 -42.32 -1.57
C LYS A 52 -30.26 -41.51 -0.28
N PRO A 53 -31.27 -40.70 0.10
CA PRO A 53 -31.38 -40.08 1.41
C PRO A 53 -31.84 -41.10 2.47
N TRP A 54 -31.45 -40.91 3.72
CA TRP A 54 -32.05 -41.60 4.86
C TRP A 54 -32.45 -40.59 5.93
N SER A 55 -33.76 -40.53 6.15
CA SER A 55 -34.45 -39.98 7.30
C SER A 55 -34.74 -41.15 8.22
N ASP A 56 -34.58 -40.96 9.53
CA ASP A 56 -35.34 -41.68 10.54
C ASP A 56 -35.72 -40.72 11.67
N ARG A 57 -36.84 -41.05 12.31
CA ARG A 57 -37.74 -40.19 13.09
C ARG A 57 -37.94 -40.84 14.48
N MET A 58 -38.25 -40.00 15.48
CA MET A 58 -38.93 -40.29 16.78
C MET A 58 -38.07 -41.01 17.86
N GLU A 59 -38.17 -40.74 19.17
CA GLU A 59 -39.10 -39.94 19.98
C GLU A 59 -38.52 -39.57 21.37
N VAL A 60 -39.30 -38.74 22.09
CA VAL A 60 -39.09 -37.96 23.33
C VAL A 60 -39.05 -38.78 24.63
N HIS A 61 -38.28 -38.31 25.63
CA HIS A 61 -38.56 -38.26 27.10
C HIS A 61 -37.32 -37.61 27.78
N GLY A 62 -37.32 -36.70 28.75
CA GLY A 62 -38.29 -36.04 29.64
C GLY A 62 -37.47 -35.11 30.57
N GLU A 63 -38.13 -34.12 31.18
CA GLU A 63 -37.60 -32.98 31.95
C GLU A 63 -36.93 -33.29 33.31
N ASP A 64 -36.37 -32.21 33.90
CA ASP A 64 -36.06 -31.93 35.31
C ASP A 64 -34.67 -32.29 35.87
N ASP A 65 -33.79 -31.29 36.00
CA ASP A 65 -33.53 -30.65 37.30
C ASP A 65 -32.53 -29.47 37.25
N LEU A 66 -32.97 -28.34 37.81
CA LEU A 66 -32.21 -27.13 38.12
C LEU A 66 -31.44 -27.29 39.44
N LYS A 67 -30.14 -26.92 39.48
CA LYS A 67 -29.53 -25.91 40.41
C LYS A 67 -28.00 -26.00 40.48
N ALA A 68 -27.39 -24.82 40.49
CA ALA A 68 -25.97 -24.49 40.66
C ALA A 68 -25.45 -24.71 42.11
N PRO A 69 -24.34 -24.08 42.54
CA PRO A 69 -22.92 -24.35 42.25
C PRO A 69 -22.16 -24.74 43.54
N LEU A 70 -20.98 -25.37 43.44
CA LEU A 70 -20.11 -25.62 44.61
C LEU A 70 -18.74 -24.98 44.40
N LEU A 71 -18.53 -23.85 45.07
CA LEU A 71 -17.20 -23.33 45.41
C LEU A 71 -17.08 -23.21 46.93
N GLN A 72 -15.83 -23.34 47.41
CA GLN A 72 -15.14 -22.60 48.50
C GLN A 72 -14.32 -23.54 49.43
N PRO A 73 -13.32 -23.02 50.17
CA PRO A 73 -11.97 -22.60 49.76
C PRO A 73 -10.89 -23.38 50.58
N PRO A 74 -9.60 -22.99 50.56
CA PRO A 74 -9.10 -22.39 51.81
C PRO A 74 -8.06 -21.26 51.64
N ASP A 75 -8.23 -20.29 52.53
CA ASP A 75 -7.29 -19.55 53.38
C ASP A 75 -5.89 -19.13 52.92
N SER A 76 -5.64 -17.87 53.27
CA SER A 76 -4.52 -16.98 53.03
C SER A 76 -3.15 -17.41 53.58
N SER A 77 -2.11 -17.15 52.79
CA SER A 77 -0.83 -16.62 53.31
C SER A 77 -0.16 -15.75 52.25
N GLU A 78 0.40 -14.63 52.71
CA GLU A 78 0.84 -13.46 51.96
C GLU A 78 2.08 -13.66 51.05
N ILE A 79 2.01 -12.99 49.90
CA ILE A 79 3.05 -12.37 49.05
C ILE A 79 4.50 -12.86 49.17
N THR A 80 5.00 -13.45 48.08
CA THR A 80 6.33 -13.11 47.52
C THR A 80 6.25 -13.04 46.00
N VAL A 81 6.61 -11.87 45.45
CA VAL A 81 6.76 -11.61 44.02
C VAL A 81 7.81 -12.56 43.45
N SER A 82 7.46 -13.38 42.46
CA SER A 82 8.44 -14.03 41.58
C SER A 82 7.83 -14.47 40.24
N ASP A 83 8.34 -13.85 39.18
CA ASP A 83 8.34 -14.27 37.76
C ASP A 83 7.06 -14.88 37.17
N ASN A 84 6.24 -14.03 36.55
CA ASN A 84 5.14 -14.45 35.69
C ASN A 84 5.69 -14.99 34.35
N LYS A 85 6.26 -16.21 34.34
CA LYS A 85 6.76 -16.88 33.13
C LYS A 85 5.59 -17.27 32.22
N LYS A 86 5.49 -16.64 31.04
CA LYS A 86 4.49 -16.95 30.00
C LYS A 86 4.53 -18.44 29.63
N ILE A 87 3.45 -19.16 29.92
CA ILE A 87 3.23 -20.54 29.46
C ILE A 87 2.37 -20.46 28.19
N LEU A 88 2.80 -21.12 27.11
CA LEU A 88 2.06 -21.17 25.84
C LEU A 88 1.47 -22.57 25.62
N MET A 89 0.31 -22.61 24.97
CA MET A 89 -0.34 -23.84 24.52
C MET A 89 -0.17 -24.00 23.01
N VAL A 90 0.31 -25.15 22.56
CA VAL A 90 0.45 -25.46 21.13
C VAL A 90 -0.17 -26.82 20.85
N MET A 91 -0.99 -26.88 19.81
CA MET A 91 -1.70 -28.09 19.37
C MET A 91 -1.05 -28.65 18.10
N PHE A 92 -0.58 -29.88 18.14
CA PHE A 92 -0.03 -30.58 16.96
C PHE A 92 -1.01 -31.63 16.46
N LYS A 93 -1.21 -31.70 15.14
CA LYS A 93 -2.00 -32.76 14.51
C LYS A 93 -1.09 -33.89 14.06
N ILE A 94 -1.38 -35.13 14.44
CA ILE A 94 -0.51 -36.28 14.20
C ILE A 94 -1.21 -37.25 13.25
N LYS A 95 -0.55 -37.58 12.13
CA LYS A 95 -1.04 -38.56 11.16
C LYS A 95 -0.78 -39.97 11.66
N GLY A 96 -1.81 -40.82 11.60
CA GLY A 96 -1.71 -42.25 11.89
C GLY A 96 -1.86 -42.64 13.36
N MET A 97 -2.18 -41.70 14.26
CA MET A 97 -2.49 -42.03 15.65
C MET A 97 -3.84 -42.74 15.73
N LYS A 98 -3.82 -44.04 16.05
CA LYS A 98 -5.05 -44.87 16.18
C LYS A 98 -5.08 -45.72 17.46
N CYS A 99 -4.06 -45.63 18.31
CA CYS A 99 -3.93 -46.49 19.48
C CYS A 99 -3.61 -45.70 20.75
N ALA A 100 -4.19 -46.11 21.88
CA ALA A 100 -3.93 -45.50 23.21
C ALA A 100 -2.48 -45.69 23.67
N SER A 101 -1.78 -46.72 23.19
CA SER A 101 -0.35 -46.93 23.46
C SER A 101 0.55 -45.91 22.75
N CYS A 102 0.11 -45.40 21.60
CA CYS A 102 0.81 -44.32 20.90
C CYS A 102 0.70 -43.00 21.68
N ALA A 103 -0.46 -42.72 22.29
CA ALA A 103 -0.68 -41.54 23.10
C ALA A 103 0.26 -41.48 24.32
N THR A 104 0.32 -42.57 25.08
CA THR A 104 1.20 -42.71 26.25
C THR A 104 2.69 -42.65 25.89
N SER A 105 3.07 -43.18 24.72
CA SER A 105 4.45 -43.07 24.23
C SER A 105 4.86 -41.62 23.97
N ILE A 106 3.97 -40.83 23.36
CA ILE A 106 4.22 -39.41 23.07
C ILE A 106 4.25 -38.59 24.37
N GLU A 107 3.32 -38.82 25.29
CA GLU A 107 3.29 -38.16 26.61
C GLU A 107 4.59 -38.42 27.40
N SER A 108 5.06 -39.68 27.41
CA SER A 108 6.29 -40.04 28.12
C SER A 108 7.56 -39.42 27.51
N MET A 109 7.58 -39.17 26.20
CA MET A 109 8.72 -38.58 25.50
C MET A 109 8.71 -37.05 25.62
N LEU A 110 7.55 -36.43 25.50
CA LEU A 110 7.41 -34.99 25.71
C LEU A 110 7.63 -34.62 27.18
N GLY A 111 7.20 -35.45 28.12
CA GLY A 111 7.48 -35.25 29.55
C GLY A 111 8.97 -35.27 29.92
N LYS A 112 9.85 -35.82 29.07
CA LYS A 112 11.32 -35.79 29.27
C LYS A 112 11.98 -34.51 28.79
N LEU A 113 11.26 -33.65 28.04
CA LEU A 113 11.81 -32.38 27.56
C LEU A 113 11.71 -31.31 28.64
N ASN A 114 12.87 -30.80 29.06
CA ASN A 114 12.96 -29.70 30.04
C ASN A 114 12.24 -28.46 29.50
N GLY A 115 11.17 -28.02 30.14
CA GLY A 115 10.41 -26.83 29.72
C GLY A 115 8.96 -27.12 29.29
N ILE A 116 8.56 -28.40 29.28
CA ILE A 116 7.16 -28.83 29.11
C ILE A 116 6.51 -28.99 30.48
N GLU A 117 5.34 -28.38 30.67
CA GLU A 117 4.61 -28.38 31.95
C GLU A 117 3.50 -29.45 31.94
N SER A 118 2.78 -29.57 30.84
CA SER A 118 1.79 -30.65 30.66
C SER A 118 1.60 -30.98 29.18
N THR A 119 1.29 -32.24 28.92
CA THR A 119 1.02 -32.79 27.58
C THR A 119 -0.25 -33.60 27.65
N MET A 120 -1.18 -33.32 26.75
CA MET A 120 -2.42 -34.07 26.61
C MET A 120 -2.51 -34.59 25.19
N VAL A 121 -2.65 -35.90 25.04
CA VAL A 121 -2.74 -36.55 23.72
C VAL A 121 -4.13 -37.18 23.56
N SER A 122 -4.86 -36.73 22.55
CA SER A 122 -6.19 -37.25 22.21
C SER A 122 -6.08 -38.22 21.03
N PRO A 123 -6.02 -39.56 21.25
CA PRO A 123 -5.94 -40.53 20.15
C PRO A 123 -7.19 -40.59 19.27
N LEU A 124 -8.34 -40.11 19.77
CA LEU A 124 -9.60 -40.01 19.02
C LEU A 124 -9.59 -38.88 17.99
N GLU A 125 -9.05 -37.72 18.37
CA GLU A 125 -9.00 -36.53 17.53
C GLU A 125 -7.71 -36.49 16.67
N GLY A 126 -6.68 -37.22 17.09
CA GLY A 126 -5.38 -37.23 16.42
C GLY A 126 -4.61 -35.92 16.63
N HIS A 127 -4.76 -35.30 17.81
CA HIS A 127 -4.10 -34.06 18.18
C HIS A 127 -3.38 -34.20 19.53
N THR A 128 -2.30 -33.44 19.72
CA THR A 128 -1.56 -33.36 20.98
C THR A 128 -1.44 -31.91 21.41
N VAL A 129 -1.94 -31.59 22.59
CA VAL A 129 -1.85 -30.25 23.18
C VAL A 129 -0.68 -30.24 24.16
N VAL A 130 0.26 -29.34 23.94
CA VAL A 130 1.48 -29.20 24.75
C VAL A 130 1.53 -27.81 25.37
N ARG A 131 1.61 -27.78 26.71
CA ARG A 131 1.93 -26.58 27.48
C ARG A 131 3.42 -26.50 27.71
N TYR A 132 4.07 -25.48 27.16
CA TYR A 132 5.51 -25.31 27.28
C TYR A 132 5.92 -23.86 27.52
N LYS A 133 7.13 -23.70 28.04
CA LYS A 133 7.78 -22.40 28.25
C LYS A 133 8.65 -22.07 27.02
N PRO A 134 8.31 -21.04 26.23
CA PRO A 134 9.02 -20.70 24.99
C PRO A 134 10.48 -20.25 25.24
N GLU A 135 10.81 -19.80 26.45
CA GLU A 135 12.16 -19.43 26.86
C GLU A 135 13.14 -20.63 26.90
N ILE A 136 12.61 -21.85 27.10
CA ILE A 136 13.42 -23.05 27.34
C ILE A 136 13.36 -24.01 26.14
N VAL A 137 12.18 -24.13 25.51
CA VAL A 137 11.93 -25.06 24.39
C VAL A 137 11.13 -24.37 23.31
N SER A 138 11.57 -24.49 22.07
CA SER A 138 10.83 -24.00 20.90
C SER A 138 9.85 -25.05 20.38
N ALA A 139 8.73 -24.61 19.80
CA ALA A 139 7.74 -25.50 19.16
C ALA A 139 8.38 -26.42 18.09
N LYS A 140 9.44 -25.94 17.42
CA LYS A 140 10.22 -26.73 16.45
C LYS A 140 10.90 -27.94 17.11
N ARG A 141 11.49 -27.76 18.28
CA ARG A 141 12.15 -28.83 19.04
C ARG A 141 11.17 -29.87 19.56
N ILE A 142 9.95 -29.43 19.92
CA ILE A 142 8.85 -30.30 20.31
C ILE A 142 8.39 -31.16 19.12
N LYS A 143 8.23 -30.54 17.94
CA LYS A 143 7.91 -31.24 16.70
C LYS A 143 8.98 -32.28 16.35
N GLU A 144 10.27 -31.90 16.37
CA GLU A 144 11.37 -32.82 16.12
C GLU A 144 11.36 -34.01 17.09
N ALA A 145 11.01 -33.80 18.36
CA ALA A 145 10.87 -34.89 19.33
C ALA A 145 9.72 -35.85 19.00
N ILE A 146 8.60 -35.35 18.48
CA ILE A 146 7.46 -36.18 18.05
C ILE A 146 7.81 -36.95 16.78
N GLU A 147 8.51 -36.34 15.83
CA GLU A 147 8.99 -36.99 14.60
C GLU A 147 10.04 -38.07 14.90
N ASN A 148 10.96 -37.79 15.83
CA ASN A 148 11.93 -38.78 16.32
C ASN A 148 11.26 -39.97 17.05
N ALA A 149 10.05 -39.78 17.58
CA ALA A 149 9.24 -40.86 18.15
C ALA A 149 8.52 -41.71 17.08
N GLY A 150 8.72 -41.43 15.79
CA GLY A 150 8.14 -42.17 14.67
C GLY A 150 6.75 -41.72 14.24
N PHE A 151 6.29 -40.56 14.73
CA PHE A 151 4.97 -40.01 14.40
C PHE A 151 5.09 -38.80 13.47
N ASN A 152 4.34 -38.81 12.37
CA ASN A 152 4.39 -37.73 11.41
C ASN A 152 3.43 -36.60 11.81
N VAL A 153 3.95 -35.39 12.03
CA VAL A 153 3.16 -34.24 12.46
C VAL A 153 2.72 -33.44 11.24
N ASP A 154 1.40 -33.41 11.01
CA ASP A 154 0.79 -32.71 9.88
C ASP A 154 0.56 -31.24 10.28
N GLY A 155 1.51 -30.40 9.86
CA GLY A 155 1.45 -28.95 10.04
C GLY A 155 1.97 -28.48 11.41
N PHE A 156 2.57 -27.29 11.41
CA PHE A 156 2.51 -26.45 12.59
C PHE A 156 1.02 -26.11 12.82
N PRO A 157 0.51 -26.03 14.06
CA PRO A 157 -0.71 -25.24 14.26
C PRO A 157 -0.44 -23.90 13.58
N GLU A 158 -1.41 -23.39 12.84
CA GLU A 158 -1.35 -22.09 12.17
C GLU A 158 -0.76 -21.11 13.19
N GLN A 159 0.55 -20.86 13.10
CA GLN A 159 1.22 -19.86 13.91
C GLN A 159 0.46 -18.59 13.56
N GLU A 160 -0.14 -17.91 14.53
CA GLU A 160 -0.91 -16.70 14.25
C GLU A 160 -0.09 -15.81 13.33
N ILE A 161 -0.47 -15.75 12.05
CA ILE A 161 0.32 -15.04 11.06
C ILE A 161 -0.06 -13.58 11.24
N ALA A 162 0.71 -12.88 12.05
CA ALA A 162 0.57 -11.45 12.19
C ALA A 162 0.94 -10.78 10.87
N VAL A 163 0.09 -9.86 10.44
CA VAL A 163 0.29 -9.00 9.27
C VAL A 163 0.76 -7.61 9.73
N CYS A 164 2.00 -7.25 9.45
CA CYS A 164 2.49 -5.88 9.62
C CYS A 164 2.44 -5.14 8.28
N ARG A 165 2.03 -3.87 8.30
CA ARG A 165 2.17 -2.94 7.18
C ARG A 165 3.17 -1.85 7.52
N LEU A 166 4.20 -1.71 6.69
CA LEU A 166 5.25 -0.70 6.83
C LEU A 166 5.20 0.26 5.63
N LYS A 167 5.31 1.56 5.88
CA LYS A 167 5.65 2.57 4.88
C LYS A 167 7.15 2.60 4.72
N ILE A 168 7.67 2.45 3.51
CA ILE A 168 9.12 2.46 3.28
C ILE A 168 9.49 3.74 2.53
N LYS A 169 10.25 4.61 3.19
CA LYS A 169 10.77 5.87 2.66
C LYS A 169 11.90 5.62 1.66
N GLY A 170 11.88 6.35 0.55
CA GLY A 170 12.97 6.36 -0.44
C GLY A 170 12.91 5.23 -1.48
N MET A 171 11.81 4.48 -1.56
CA MET A 171 11.62 3.47 -2.60
C MET A 171 11.26 4.09 -3.96
N ALA A 172 12.28 4.41 -4.77
CA ALA A 172 12.07 5.03 -6.09
C ALA A 172 12.10 4.04 -7.29
N CYS A 173 12.56 2.80 -7.10
CA CYS A 173 12.84 1.85 -8.18
C CYS A 173 12.39 0.43 -7.82
N THR A 174 12.07 -0.40 -8.83
CA THR A 174 11.67 -1.80 -8.59
C THR A 174 12.80 -2.62 -7.98
N SER A 175 14.07 -2.29 -8.30
CA SER A 175 15.23 -2.91 -7.65
C SER A 175 15.30 -2.60 -6.15
N CYS A 176 14.82 -1.42 -5.71
CA CYS A 176 14.68 -1.09 -4.29
C CYS A 176 13.66 -2.02 -3.63
N SER A 177 12.46 -2.14 -4.21
CA SER A 177 11.42 -3.01 -3.64
C SER A 177 11.86 -4.47 -3.58
N GLU A 178 12.60 -4.97 -4.58
CA GLU A 178 13.12 -6.35 -4.56
C GLU A 178 14.22 -6.55 -3.52
N SER A 179 15.06 -5.52 -3.31
CA SER A 179 16.08 -5.57 -2.28
C SER A 179 15.44 -5.63 -0.89
N VAL A 180 14.43 -4.78 -0.65
CA VAL A 180 13.70 -4.76 0.62
C VAL A 180 12.92 -6.06 0.82
N GLU A 181 12.25 -6.58 -0.21
CA GLU A 181 11.52 -7.85 -0.12
C GLU A 181 12.44 -9.04 0.16
N ARG A 182 13.65 -9.07 -0.44
CA ARG A 182 14.66 -10.08 -0.14
C ARG A 182 15.17 -9.99 1.29
N VAL A 183 15.43 -8.78 1.78
CA VAL A 183 15.88 -8.56 3.16
C VAL A 183 14.78 -8.99 4.13
N LEU A 184 13.55 -8.53 3.92
CA LEU A 184 12.39 -8.88 4.75
C LEU A 184 12.10 -10.38 4.76
N SER A 185 12.21 -11.05 3.60
CA SER A 185 12.01 -12.50 3.51
C SER A 185 13.15 -13.31 4.13
N ALA A 186 14.32 -12.70 4.35
CA ALA A 186 15.46 -13.32 5.02
C ALA A 186 15.45 -13.11 6.54
N VAL A 187 14.58 -12.23 7.06
CA VAL A 187 14.40 -12.08 8.51
C VAL A 187 13.75 -13.33 9.06
N ASP A 188 14.35 -13.90 10.11
CA ASP A 188 13.78 -15.05 10.82
C ASP A 188 12.35 -14.74 11.25
N GLY A 189 11.45 -15.73 11.18
CA GLY A 189 10.03 -15.57 11.53
C GLY A 189 9.15 -14.89 10.47
N VAL A 190 9.70 -14.29 9.40
CA VAL A 190 8.91 -13.79 8.28
C VAL A 190 8.56 -14.95 7.33
N LYS A 191 7.26 -15.17 7.07
CA LYS A 191 6.78 -16.21 6.14
C LYS A 191 6.64 -15.66 4.72
N ARG A 192 6.12 -14.43 4.59
CA ARG A 192 5.85 -13.80 3.30
C ARG A 192 5.91 -12.29 3.41
N ALA A 193 6.79 -11.65 2.65
CA ALA A 193 6.82 -10.19 2.50
C ALA A 193 6.41 -9.81 1.08
N VAL A 194 5.51 -8.85 0.94
CA VAL A 194 5.14 -8.27 -0.36
C VAL A 194 5.36 -6.77 -0.29
N VAL A 195 6.23 -6.25 -1.16
CA VAL A 195 6.54 -4.82 -1.22
C VAL A 195 5.92 -4.21 -2.47
N GLY A 196 5.01 -3.27 -2.28
CA GLY A 196 4.35 -2.54 -3.35
C GLY A 196 5.02 -1.19 -3.62
N LEU A 197 5.72 -1.07 -4.74
CA LEU A 197 6.37 0.19 -5.14
C LEU A 197 5.36 1.33 -5.36
N ALA A 198 4.18 1.04 -5.90
CA ALA A 198 3.17 2.08 -6.22
C ALA A 198 2.56 2.74 -4.98
N LEU A 199 2.53 2.02 -3.87
CA LEU A 199 1.98 2.47 -2.59
C LEU A 199 3.09 2.82 -1.59
N GLU A 200 4.36 2.58 -1.92
CA GLU A 200 5.49 2.70 -0.98
C GLU A 200 5.28 1.88 0.32
N GLU A 201 4.56 0.77 0.22
CA GLU A 201 4.10 -0.03 1.35
C GLU A 201 4.59 -1.47 1.26
N ALA A 202 4.97 -2.05 2.40
CA ALA A 202 5.27 -3.46 2.54
C ALA A 202 4.26 -4.13 3.46
N LYS A 203 3.65 -5.22 2.99
CA LYS A 203 2.79 -6.10 3.77
C LYS A 203 3.59 -7.35 4.12
N ILE A 204 3.89 -7.52 5.40
CA ILE A 204 4.71 -8.60 5.93
C ILE A 204 3.84 -9.53 6.77
N HIS A 205 3.86 -10.80 6.43
CA HIS A 205 3.29 -11.90 7.20
C HIS A 205 4.41 -12.52 8.02
N PHE A 206 4.37 -12.34 9.34
CA PHE A 206 5.39 -12.78 10.27
C PHE A 206 4.78 -13.52 11.45
N ASP A 207 5.61 -14.32 12.11
CA ASP A 207 5.26 -15.02 13.34
C ASP A 207 5.57 -14.12 14.55
N PRO A 208 4.56 -13.67 15.33
CA PRO A 208 4.75 -12.77 16.46
C PRO A 208 5.52 -13.43 17.63
N TYR A 209 5.67 -14.75 17.64
CA TYR A 209 6.45 -15.46 18.67
C TYR A 209 7.95 -15.50 18.37
N VAL A 210 8.35 -15.26 17.12
CA VAL A 210 9.75 -15.27 16.69
C VAL A 210 10.28 -13.85 16.47
N THR A 211 9.43 -12.95 15.94
CA THR A 211 9.88 -11.66 15.42
C THR A 211 8.89 -10.57 15.77
N ASN A 212 9.41 -9.39 16.11
CA ASN A 212 8.60 -8.21 16.41
C ASN A 212 8.66 -7.17 15.28
N ALA A 213 7.64 -6.33 15.17
CA ALA A 213 7.59 -5.27 14.16
C ALA A 213 8.82 -4.34 14.20
N ASN A 214 9.36 -4.05 15.39
CA ASN A 214 10.57 -3.23 15.54
C ASN A 214 11.81 -3.88 14.93
N GLN A 215 11.96 -5.21 15.05
CA GLN A 215 13.08 -5.94 14.42
C GLN A 215 12.96 -5.93 12.89
N ILE A 216 11.73 -5.95 12.38
CA ILE A 216 11.45 -5.84 10.94
C ILE A 216 11.80 -4.44 10.44
N ILE A 217 11.44 -3.39 11.18
CA ILE A 217 11.82 -1.99 10.88
C ILE A 217 13.34 -1.84 10.87
N GLU A 218 14.02 -2.34 11.90
CA GLU A 218 15.47 -2.31 12.02
C GLU A 218 16.14 -3.04 10.84
N ALA A 219 15.60 -4.17 10.40
CA ALA A 219 16.11 -4.87 9.22
C ALA A 219 16.00 -4.03 7.92
N VAL A 220 14.93 -3.23 7.79
CA VAL A 220 14.74 -2.32 6.65
C VAL A 220 15.67 -1.11 6.74
N ASP A 221 15.85 -0.54 7.93
CA ASP A 221 16.80 0.55 8.19
C ASP A 221 18.25 0.12 7.93
N ASN A 222 18.61 -1.10 8.36
CA ASN A 222 19.91 -1.72 8.08
C ASN A 222 20.12 -1.96 6.58
N ALA A 223 19.04 -2.16 5.80
CA ALA A 223 19.11 -2.21 4.34
C ALA A 223 19.24 -0.81 3.69
N GLY A 224 19.22 0.26 4.48
CA GLY A 224 19.37 1.64 4.04
C GLY A 224 18.07 2.31 3.59
N PHE A 225 16.92 1.79 4.00
CA PHE A 225 15.61 2.37 3.73
C PHE A 225 14.93 2.73 5.05
N GLY A 226 14.36 3.93 5.15
CA GLY A 226 13.59 4.28 6.35
C GLY A 226 12.25 3.55 6.37
N ALA A 227 11.86 2.92 7.48
CA ALA A 227 10.54 2.30 7.61
C ALA A 227 9.71 2.92 8.75
N ASP A 228 8.47 3.30 8.45
CA ASP A 228 7.48 3.71 9.44
C ASP A 228 6.37 2.65 9.53
N LEU A 229 5.90 2.33 10.74
CA LEU A 229 4.80 1.40 10.91
C LEU A 229 3.45 2.07 10.62
N ILE A 230 2.66 1.51 9.70
CA ILE A 230 1.31 2.02 9.37
C ILE A 230 0.26 1.27 10.19
N SER A 231 0.33 -0.05 10.19
CA SER A 231 -0.59 -0.89 10.97
C SER A 231 0.07 -2.21 11.34
N SER A 232 -0.21 -2.69 12.55
CA SER A 232 0.13 -4.05 12.98
C SER A 232 -1.16 -4.88 13.01
N ALA A 233 -1.04 -6.19 12.84
CA ALA A 233 -2.16 -7.14 12.70
C ALA A 233 -3.19 -7.06 13.85
N CYS A 234 -2.79 -6.48 14.98
CA CYS A 234 -3.60 -6.28 16.18
C CYS A 234 -4.30 -4.91 16.24
N ASP A 235 -4.52 -4.23 15.10
CA ASP A 235 -5.26 -2.96 15.09
C ASP A 235 -6.78 -3.12 15.26
N ALA A 236 -7.33 -4.34 15.20
CA ALA A 236 -8.73 -4.59 15.58
C ALA A 236 -8.98 -4.29 17.06
N ASP A 237 -7.98 -4.58 17.90
CA ASP A 237 -8.05 -4.41 19.36
C ASP A 237 -7.53 -3.03 19.79
N LYS A 238 -7.02 -2.21 18.87
CA LYS A 238 -6.35 -0.94 19.18
C LYS A 238 -7.21 0.24 18.72
N VAL A 239 -7.59 1.12 19.63
CA VAL A 239 -8.27 2.38 19.31
C VAL A 239 -7.48 3.56 19.83
N SER A 240 -7.24 4.53 18.95
CA SER A 240 -6.65 5.83 19.30
C SER A 240 -7.77 6.85 19.49
N LEU A 241 -7.74 7.55 20.62
CA LEU A 241 -8.68 8.58 21.03
C LEU A 241 -7.91 9.90 21.15
N ASN A 242 -8.41 10.96 20.53
CA ASN A 242 -7.91 12.30 20.74
C ASN A 242 -8.70 12.93 21.88
N ILE A 243 -8.00 13.48 22.88
CA ILE A 243 -8.63 14.05 24.05
C ILE A 243 -8.38 15.57 24.05
N GLU A 244 -9.45 16.33 23.93
CA GLU A 244 -9.43 17.77 24.05
C GLU A 244 -9.66 18.19 25.51
N GLY A 245 -8.95 19.24 25.95
CA GLY A 245 -9.09 19.78 27.32
C GLY A 245 -8.09 19.25 28.35
N ILE A 246 -7.05 18.52 27.92
CA ILE A 246 -5.94 18.14 28.80
C ILE A 246 -5.02 19.35 29.00
N HIS A 247 -4.84 19.75 30.26
CA HIS A 247 -3.96 20.87 30.62
C HIS A 247 -2.84 20.45 31.58
N SER A 248 -2.88 19.24 32.15
CA SER A 248 -1.87 18.73 33.08
C SER A 248 -1.55 17.24 32.89
N LEU A 249 -0.38 16.82 33.40
CA LEU A 249 0.02 15.40 33.48
C LEU A 249 -0.83 14.61 34.49
N GLU A 250 -1.49 15.29 35.42
CA GLU A 250 -2.37 14.68 36.43
C GLU A 250 -3.68 14.20 35.79
N ASP A 251 -4.26 15.02 34.90
CA ASP A 251 -5.45 14.67 34.10
C ASP A 251 -5.22 13.37 33.30
N LEU A 252 -4.05 13.27 32.67
CA LEU A 252 -3.64 12.09 31.89
C LEU A 252 -3.55 10.82 32.75
N ASN A 253 -3.06 10.93 33.99
CA ASN A 253 -2.97 9.80 34.91
C ASN A 253 -4.35 9.37 35.43
N ILE A 254 -5.27 10.32 35.67
CA ILE A 254 -6.66 10.02 36.04
C ILE A 254 -7.34 9.25 34.91
N ILE A 255 -7.17 9.72 33.66
CA ILE A 255 -7.73 9.07 32.46
C ILE A 255 -7.14 7.66 32.28
N ARG A 256 -5.82 7.49 32.44
CA ARG A 256 -5.18 6.16 32.40
C ARG A 256 -5.78 5.23 33.43
N ASN A 257 -5.87 5.65 34.69
CA ASN A 257 -6.41 4.80 35.76
C ASN A 257 -7.87 4.43 35.49
N ALA A 258 -8.69 5.37 34.98
CA ALA A 258 -10.07 5.11 34.62
C ALA A 258 -10.21 4.10 33.46
N LEU A 259 -9.31 4.16 32.47
CA LEU A 259 -9.28 3.24 31.34
C LEU A 259 -8.72 1.86 31.72
N GLU A 260 -7.72 1.79 32.59
CA GLU A 260 -7.18 0.51 33.09
C GLU A 260 -8.18 -0.23 33.99
N LEU A 261 -9.05 0.51 34.70
CA LEU A 261 -10.15 -0.04 35.48
C LEU A 261 -11.36 -0.44 34.62
N ALA A 262 -11.42 -0.01 33.36
CA ALA A 262 -12.53 -0.35 32.47
C ALA A 262 -12.47 -1.83 32.09
N VAL A 263 -13.64 -2.49 32.13
CA VAL A 263 -13.76 -3.90 31.75
C VAL A 263 -13.27 -4.08 30.32
N GLY A 264 -12.53 -5.15 30.04
CA GLY A 264 -12.09 -5.51 28.69
C GLY A 264 -10.92 -4.69 28.13
N VAL A 265 -10.31 -3.78 28.90
CA VAL A 265 -9.08 -3.08 28.52
C VAL A 265 -7.85 -3.89 28.92
N ASN A 266 -6.94 -4.13 27.98
CA ASN A 266 -5.71 -4.89 28.19
C ASN A 266 -4.51 -3.98 28.49
N HIS A 267 -4.40 -2.84 27.80
CA HIS A 267 -3.25 -1.94 27.91
C HIS A 267 -3.59 -0.52 27.43
N VAL A 268 -3.06 0.51 28.10
CA VAL A 268 -3.29 1.92 27.75
C VAL A 268 -1.94 2.62 27.51
N GLU A 269 -1.71 3.07 26.28
CA GLU A 269 -0.56 3.91 25.91
C GLU A 269 -1.02 5.37 25.85
N LEU A 270 -0.30 6.27 26.53
CA LEU A 270 -0.55 7.70 26.45
C LEU A 270 0.57 8.36 25.65
N ASP A 271 0.20 9.14 24.65
CA ASP A 271 1.10 10.08 23.98
C ASP A 271 0.87 11.49 24.55
N VAL A 272 1.86 11.97 25.29
CA VAL A 272 1.82 13.25 26.00
C VAL A 272 1.98 14.43 25.03
N GLU A 273 2.65 14.23 23.89
CA GLU A 273 2.88 15.31 22.91
C GLU A 273 1.67 15.54 22.00
N GLY A 274 0.95 14.46 21.67
CA GLY A 274 -0.19 14.48 20.76
C GLY A 274 -1.57 14.60 21.42
N ASN A 275 -1.67 14.64 22.76
CA ASN A 275 -2.94 14.48 23.50
C ASN A 275 -3.75 13.26 23.04
N MET A 276 -3.04 12.18 22.70
CA MET A 276 -3.61 10.99 22.10
C MET A 276 -3.48 9.81 23.07
N VAL A 277 -4.59 9.11 23.29
CA VAL A 277 -4.64 7.92 24.12
C VAL A 277 -4.94 6.72 23.26
N THR A 278 -4.07 5.73 23.33
CA THR A 278 -4.17 4.53 22.52
C THR A 278 -4.44 3.34 23.41
N VAL A 279 -5.64 2.80 23.29
CA VAL A 279 -6.16 1.73 24.15
C VAL A 279 -6.19 0.43 23.39
N ARG A 280 -5.61 -0.63 23.97
CA ARG A 280 -5.84 -2.01 23.54
C ARG A 280 -6.98 -2.60 24.36
N TYR A 281 -8.06 -3.00 23.70
CA TYR A 281 -9.27 -3.53 24.33
C TYR A 281 -9.78 -4.75 23.55
N ASN A 282 -10.57 -5.59 24.23
CA ASN A 282 -11.25 -6.71 23.60
C ASN A 282 -12.57 -6.21 22.98
N PRO A 283 -12.74 -6.30 21.64
CA PRO A 283 -13.95 -5.83 20.94
C PRO A 283 -15.23 -6.60 21.28
N ASP A 284 -15.13 -7.79 21.90
CA ASP A 284 -16.29 -8.58 22.34
C ASP A 284 -16.96 -8.03 23.60
N VAL A 285 -16.20 -7.38 24.47
CA VAL A 285 -16.67 -6.96 25.79
C VAL A 285 -16.86 -5.45 25.85
N THR A 286 -16.03 -4.72 25.13
CA THR A 286 -15.93 -3.28 25.25
C THR A 286 -15.80 -2.67 23.86
N GLY A 287 -16.28 -1.45 23.67
CA GLY A 287 -16.12 -0.76 22.40
C GLY A 287 -15.81 0.73 22.57
N PRO A 288 -15.53 1.42 21.46
CA PRO A 288 -15.01 2.80 21.47
C PRO A 288 -15.96 3.79 22.17
N ARG A 289 -17.28 3.65 22.01
CA ARG A 289 -18.27 4.46 22.72
C ARG A 289 -18.18 4.33 24.24
N PHE A 290 -17.95 3.12 24.76
CA PHE A 290 -17.80 2.92 26.21
C PHE A 290 -16.53 3.58 26.73
N LEU A 291 -15.43 3.48 25.99
CA LEU A 291 -14.17 4.13 26.33
C LEU A 291 -14.31 5.66 26.35
N ILE A 292 -14.96 6.25 25.35
CA ILE A 292 -15.25 7.70 25.31
C ILE A 292 -16.10 8.10 26.53
N GLN A 293 -17.15 7.35 26.84
CA GLN A 293 -17.98 7.61 28.02
C GLN A 293 -17.22 7.46 29.34
N CYS A 294 -16.28 6.51 29.43
CA CYS A 294 -15.42 6.35 30.61
C CYS A 294 -14.52 7.58 30.80
N ILE A 295 -13.94 8.11 29.72
CA ILE A 295 -13.11 9.32 29.77
C ILE A 295 -13.94 10.54 30.15
N GLU A 296 -15.12 10.70 29.54
CA GLU A 296 -16.04 11.81 29.85
C GLU A 296 -16.55 11.75 31.30
N LYS A 297 -16.76 10.55 31.87
CA LYS A 297 -17.15 10.38 33.28
C LYS A 297 -15.98 10.59 34.25
N ALA A 298 -14.75 10.34 33.81
CA ALA A 298 -13.55 10.58 34.62
C ALA A 298 -13.23 12.09 34.74
N ALA A 299 -13.84 12.93 33.89
CA ALA A 299 -13.79 14.38 34.01
C ALA A 299 -14.51 14.84 35.30
N ALA A 300 -13.75 15.04 36.38
CA ALA A 300 -14.24 15.77 37.53
C ALA A 300 -14.47 17.24 37.10
N SER A 301 -15.72 17.73 37.17
CA SER A 301 -16.07 19.13 36.87
C SER A 301 -15.07 20.11 37.49
N PRO A 302 -14.45 21.02 36.71
CA PRO A 302 -15.08 21.78 35.62
C PRO A 302 -14.42 21.65 34.23
N ALA A 303 -13.43 20.77 34.03
CA ALA A 303 -12.81 20.56 32.72
C ALA A 303 -13.52 19.40 31.99
N ALA A 304 -14.48 19.72 31.11
CA ALA A 304 -15.11 18.71 30.27
C ALA A 304 -14.08 18.18 29.26
N TYR A 305 -13.50 17.01 29.52
CA TYR A 305 -12.67 16.33 28.52
C TYR A 305 -13.60 15.87 27.39
N HIS A 306 -13.28 16.26 26.16
CA HIS A 306 -13.99 15.73 25.00
C HIS A 306 -13.09 14.71 24.31
N ALA A 307 -13.50 13.44 24.35
CA ALA A 307 -12.80 12.37 23.68
C ALA A 307 -13.47 12.08 22.33
N SER A 308 -12.71 12.26 21.25
CA SER A 308 -13.14 11.91 19.90
C SER A 308 -12.29 10.77 19.37
N LEU A 309 -12.88 9.90 18.54
CA LEU A 309 -12.12 8.85 17.87
C LEU A 309 -11.09 9.51 16.95
N TYR A 310 -9.80 9.22 17.19
CA TYR A 310 -8.76 9.67 16.29
C TYR A 310 -8.75 8.77 15.06
N VAL A 311 -9.44 9.22 14.01
CA VAL A 311 -9.27 8.66 12.68
C VAL A 311 -8.06 9.33 12.09
N PRO A 312 -6.96 8.61 11.79
CA PRO A 312 -5.86 9.22 11.06
C PRO A 312 -6.46 9.83 9.79
N PRO A 313 -6.35 11.15 9.57
CA PRO A 313 -6.88 11.77 8.36
C PRO A 313 -6.34 10.98 7.17
N ARG A 314 -7.11 10.87 6.07
CA ARG A 314 -6.63 10.30 4.80
C ARG A 314 -5.44 11.11 4.25
N GLN A 315 -4.28 11.03 4.92
CA GLN A 315 -3.02 11.69 4.58
C GLN A 315 -2.55 11.21 3.21
N ARG A 316 -2.90 9.96 2.84
CA ARG A 316 -2.63 9.38 1.53
C ARG A 316 -3.05 10.27 0.35
N GLU A 317 -4.23 10.88 0.39
CA GLU A 317 -4.68 11.72 -0.74
C GLU A 317 -3.94 13.06 -0.76
N LYS A 318 -3.78 13.72 0.41
CA LYS A 318 -3.06 15.00 0.49
C LYS A 318 -1.58 14.86 0.12
N GLU A 319 -0.91 13.81 0.60
CA GLU A 319 0.49 13.50 0.28
C GLU A 319 0.65 13.23 -1.23
N ARG A 320 -0.27 12.46 -1.83
CA ARG A 320 -0.24 12.16 -3.27
C ARG A 320 -0.51 13.38 -4.13
N GLN A 321 -1.46 14.25 -3.75
CA GLN A 321 -1.70 15.52 -4.43
C GLN A 321 -0.47 16.44 -4.32
N ASN A 322 0.22 16.44 -3.18
CA ASN A 322 1.46 17.18 -3.01
C ASN A 322 2.58 16.62 -3.88
N GLU A 323 2.68 15.29 -4.01
CA GLU A 323 3.64 14.64 -4.90
C GLU A 323 3.39 15.05 -6.37
N ILE A 324 2.14 14.98 -6.85
CA ILE A 324 1.77 15.42 -8.21
C ILE A 324 2.15 16.89 -8.43
N ARG A 325 1.84 17.76 -7.45
CA ARG A 325 2.18 19.19 -7.52
C ARG A 325 3.69 19.41 -7.56
N LEU A 326 4.47 18.63 -6.83
CA LEU A 326 5.93 18.72 -6.81
C LEU A 326 6.52 18.40 -8.18
N TYR A 327 6.13 17.29 -8.83
CA TYR A 327 6.59 16.98 -10.19
C TYR A 327 6.12 18.00 -11.21
N ARG A 328 4.87 18.46 -11.10
CA ARG A 328 4.33 19.51 -11.97
C ARG A 328 5.16 20.78 -11.86
N ASN A 329 5.45 21.23 -10.64
CA ASN A 329 6.23 22.43 -10.41
C ASN A 329 7.68 22.25 -10.89
N GLN A 330 8.32 21.11 -10.63
CA GLN A 330 9.67 20.82 -11.13
C GLN A 330 9.72 20.82 -12.67
N PHE A 331 8.73 20.22 -13.33
CA PHE A 331 8.60 20.24 -14.78
C PHE A 331 8.39 21.67 -15.30
N LEU A 332 7.50 22.46 -14.67
CA LEU A 332 7.26 23.85 -15.07
C LEU A 332 8.51 24.71 -14.91
N TRP A 333 9.23 24.58 -13.79
CA TRP A 333 10.51 25.25 -13.58
C TRP A 333 11.57 24.81 -14.59
N SER A 334 11.64 23.52 -14.93
CA SER A 334 12.54 23.00 -15.96
C SER A 334 12.21 23.55 -17.33
N SER A 335 10.93 23.52 -17.70
CA SER A 335 10.44 24.02 -18.97
C SER A 335 10.66 25.52 -19.12
N LEU A 336 10.54 26.29 -18.03
CA LEU A 336 10.78 27.73 -18.01
C LEU A 336 12.21 28.09 -18.45
N PHE A 337 13.20 27.26 -18.10
CA PHE A 337 14.59 27.47 -18.49
C PHE A 337 14.99 26.72 -19.76
N SER A 338 14.44 25.52 -20.02
CA SER A 338 14.78 24.72 -21.21
C SER A 338 14.22 25.29 -22.51
N VAL A 339 13.00 25.85 -22.49
CA VAL A 339 12.37 26.43 -23.69
C VAL A 339 13.17 27.63 -24.23
N PRO A 340 13.60 28.61 -23.39
CA PRO A 340 14.51 29.65 -23.83
C PRO A 340 15.83 29.13 -24.42
N ILE A 341 16.41 28.07 -23.86
CA ILE A 341 17.65 27.47 -24.40
C ILE A 341 17.43 26.98 -25.83
N VAL A 342 16.33 26.27 -26.10
CA VAL A 342 15.97 25.81 -27.46
C VAL A 342 15.72 26.98 -28.40
N ILE A 343 15.01 28.02 -27.92
CA ILE A 343 14.77 29.24 -28.71
C ILE A 343 16.09 29.91 -29.08
N PHE A 344 17.04 30.01 -28.15
CA PHE A 344 18.34 30.61 -28.39
C PHE A 344 19.29 29.74 -29.23
N SER A 345 19.14 28.41 -29.19
CA SER A 345 20.02 27.48 -29.90
C SER A 345 19.54 27.19 -31.33
N MET A 346 18.24 26.92 -31.53
CA MET A 346 17.69 26.51 -32.82
C MET A 346 16.86 27.61 -33.51
N VAL A 347 16.01 28.32 -32.76
CA VAL A 347 14.97 29.18 -33.38
C VAL A 347 15.53 30.54 -33.80
N LEU A 348 16.24 31.24 -32.91
CA LEU A 348 16.78 32.57 -33.20
C LEU A 348 17.80 32.59 -34.35
N PRO A 349 18.71 31.62 -34.49
CA PRO A 349 19.64 31.58 -35.64
C PRO A 349 18.94 31.39 -36.99
N MET A 350 17.69 30.90 -37.01
CA MET A 350 16.91 30.68 -38.24
C MET A 350 16.25 31.96 -38.76
N PHE A 351 16.07 33.01 -37.93
CA PHE A 351 15.40 34.26 -38.30
C PHE A 351 16.39 35.46 -38.36
N PRO A 352 17.02 35.75 -39.51
CA PRO A 352 17.71 37.03 -39.70
C PRO A 352 16.67 38.16 -39.75
N PRO A 353 16.75 39.28 -38.97
CA PRO A 353 17.91 39.95 -38.34
C PRO A 353 18.08 39.78 -36.81
N TYR A 354 17.22 39.02 -36.13
CA TYR A 354 17.20 38.93 -34.65
C TYR A 354 18.28 38.01 -34.06
N GLY A 355 18.85 37.10 -34.85
CA GLY A 355 19.97 36.24 -34.44
C GLY A 355 21.32 36.96 -34.24
N ASN A 356 21.50 38.16 -34.81
CA ASN A 356 22.80 38.84 -34.86
C ASN A 356 23.33 39.29 -33.50
N TRP A 357 22.46 39.54 -32.52
CA TRP A 357 22.88 39.90 -31.15
C TRP A 357 23.47 38.71 -30.40
N LEU A 358 22.98 37.49 -30.69
CA LEU A 358 23.49 36.29 -30.05
C LEU A 358 24.95 36.04 -30.42
N ASP A 359 25.32 36.37 -31.66
CA ASP A 359 26.67 36.25 -32.25
C ASP A 359 27.64 37.37 -31.85
N TYR A 360 27.20 38.31 -31.01
CA TYR A 360 28.07 39.37 -30.50
C TYR A 360 29.19 38.75 -29.65
N LYS A 361 30.43 39.20 -29.89
CA LYS A 361 31.63 38.66 -29.26
C LYS A 361 31.99 39.56 -28.07
N ILE A 362 31.88 39.03 -26.85
CA ILE A 362 32.18 39.81 -25.64
C ILE A 362 33.70 39.92 -25.43
N GLN A 363 34.40 38.78 -25.42
CA GLN A 363 35.87 38.69 -25.43
C GLN A 363 36.33 37.42 -26.15
N ASN A 364 37.43 37.51 -26.91
CA ASN A 364 37.97 36.43 -27.75
C ASN A 364 36.90 35.90 -28.75
N MET A 365 36.77 34.58 -28.91
CA MET A 365 35.70 33.95 -29.73
C MET A 365 34.47 33.56 -28.89
N LEU A 366 34.29 34.15 -27.69
CA LEU A 366 33.12 33.86 -26.86
C LEU A 366 31.89 34.65 -27.32
N THR A 367 30.91 33.90 -27.81
CA THR A 367 29.61 34.38 -28.27
C THR A 367 28.64 34.55 -27.08
N ILE A 368 27.85 35.64 -27.05
CA ILE A 368 26.80 35.86 -26.01
C ILE A 368 25.89 34.63 -25.87
N GLY A 369 25.54 34.00 -27.00
CA GLY A 369 24.71 32.80 -27.01
C GLY A 369 25.24 31.64 -26.15
N ILE A 370 26.54 31.36 -26.18
CA ILE A 370 27.13 30.25 -25.40
C ILE A 370 27.06 30.54 -23.90
N LEU A 371 27.33 31.79 -23.51
CA LEU A 371 27.29 32.24 -22.11
C LEU A 371 25.84 32.21 -21.57
N LEU A 372 24.88 32.68 -22.37
CA LEU A 372 23.47 32.68 -22.00
C LEU A 372 22.94 31.24 -21.85
N ARG A 373 23.31 30.33 -22.76
CA ARG A 373 22.98 28.90 -22.66
C ARG A 373 23.59 28.26 -21.41
N TRP A 374 24.83 28.58 -21.06
CA TRP A 374 25.46 28.07 -19.83
C TRP A 374 24.72 28.54 -18.57
N ILE A 375 24.36 29.83 -18.49
CA ILE A 375 23.61 30.41 -17.36
C ILE A 375 22.22 29.79 -17.22
N LEU A 376 21.52 29.55 -18.33
CA LEU A 376 20.18 28.94 -18.29
C LEU A 376 20.24 27.43 -18.01
N CYS A 377 21.27 26.74 -18.50
CA CYS A 377 21.42 25.30 -18.32
C CYS A 377 21.83 24.93 -16.88
N THR A 378 22.59 25.79 -16.19
CA THR A 378 23.13 25.49 -14.84
C THR A 378 22.05 25.23 -13.77
N PRO A 379 21.00 26.07 -13.65
CA PRO A 379 19.88 25.79 -12.74
C PRO A 379 19.16 24.48 -13.06
N VAL A 380 18.92 24.20 -14.35
CA VAL A 380 18.26 22.96 -14.78
C VAL A 380 19.10 21.74 -14.41
N GLN A 381 20.40 21.80 -14.68
CA GLN A 381 21.34 20.72 -14.40
C GLN A 381 21.44 20.42 -12.90
N PHE A 382 21.74 21.42 -12.06
CA PHE A 382 22.12 21.19 -10.67
C PHE A 382 20.99 21.35 -9.65
N ILE A 383 20.03 22.24 -9.87
CA ILE A 383 18.91 22.46 -8.93
C ILE A 383 17.82 21.43 -9.21
N ILE A 384 17.35 21.38 -10.46
CA ILE A 384 16.25 20.49 -10.85
C ILE A 384 16.77 19.06 -11.02
N GLY A 385 17.93 18.89 -11.65
CA GLY A 385 18.58 17.60 -11.82
C GLY A 385 19.15 16.98 -10.54
N ARG A 386 19.20 17.72 -9.42
CA ARG A 386 19.70 17.24 -8.10
C ARG A 386 19.17 15.86 -7.74
N ARG A 387 17.87 15.66 -7.99
CA ARG A 387 17.17 14.42 -7.69
C ARG A 387 17.78 13.22 -8.41
N PHE A 388 18.10 13.34 -9.70
CA PHE A 388 18.67 12.24 -10.48
C PHE A 388 20.07 11.88 -9.99
N TYR A 389 20.87 12.86 -9.55
CA TYR A 389 22.18 12.58 -8.94
C TYR A 389 22.06 11.84 -7.62
N VAL A 390 21.13 12.26 -6.75
CA VAL A 390 20.87 11.57 -5.49
C VAL A 390 20.42 10.14 -5.78
N GLY A 391 19.48 9.94 -6.72
CA GLY A 391 19.03 8.61 -7.14
C GLY A 391 20.15 7.73 -7.70
N ALA A 392 20.98 8.29 -8.58
CA ALA A 392 22.14 7.61 -9.16
C ALA A 392 23.16 7.21 -8.08
N TYR A 393 23.47 8.11 -7.15
CA TYR A 393 24.40 7.84 -6.05
C TYR A 393 23.92 6.68 -5.16
N HIS A 394 22.64 6.69 -4.78
CA HIS A 394 22.06 5.60 -3.99
C HIS A 394 22.02 4.28 -4.76
N ALA A 395 21.81 4.30 -6.08
CA ALA A 395 21.83 3.09 -6.92
C ALA A 395 23.25 2.50 -7.00
N LEU A 396 24.24 3.34 -7.31
CA LEU A 396 25.66 2.95 -7.37
C LEU A 396 26.16 2.37 -6.03
N ARG A 397 25.80 2.99 -4.90
CA ARG A 397 26.16 2.48 -3.56
C ARG A 397 25.64 1.07 -3.29
N ARG A 398 24.54 0.67 -3.95
CA ARG A 398 23.91 -0.66 -3.80
C ARG A 398 24.31 -1.64 -4.90
N ASN A 399 25.35 -1.33 -5.68
CA ASN A 399 25.77 -2.13 -6.84
C ASN A 399 24.62 -2.44 -7.82
N SER A 400 23.67 -1.51 -7.96
CA SER A 400 22.60 -1.61 -8.94
C SER A 400 22.65 -0.44 -9.91
N THR A 401 22.18 -0.67 -11.13
CA THR A 401 22.12 0.38 -12.16
C THR A 401 20.66 0.68 -12.47
N ASN A 402 20.26 1.93 -12.23
CA ASN A 402 18.92 2.44 -12.47
C ASN A 402 18.92 3.39 -13.68
N MET A 403 17.72 3.72 -14.21
CA MET A 403 17.53 4.78 -15.21
C MET A 403 18.20 6.09 -14.79
N ASP A 404 18.14 6.46 -13.50
CA ASP A 404 18.77 7.67 -12.98
C ASP A 404 20.29 7.71 -13.19
N VAL A 405 20.98 6.55 -13.17
CA VAL A 405 22.43 6.46 -13.38
C VAL A 405 22.79 6.82 -14.83
N LEU A 406 22.00 6.31 -15.79
CA LEU A 406 22.18 6.63 -17.21
C LEU A 406 22.00 8.12 -17.46
N VAL A 407 20.92 8.68 -16.90
CA VAL A 407 20.57 10.09 -17.06
C VAL A 407 21.64 10.98 -16.43
N ALA A 408 22.09 10.68 -15.22
CA ALA A 408 23.12 11.44 -14.53
C ALA A 408 24.46 11.40 -15.28
N LEU A 409 24.84 10.23 -15.83
CA LEU A 409 26.09 10.07 -16.59
C LEU A 409 26.04 10.83 -17.92
N GLY A 410 24.95 10.67 -18.69
CA GLY A 410 24.80 11.33 -19.99
C GLY A 410 24.72 12.85 -19.88
N THR A 411 23.90 13.37 -18.96
CA THR A 411 23.75 14.82 -18.76
C THR A 411 25.03 15.46 -18.22
N ASN A 412 25.74 14.81 -17.29
CA ASN A 412 27.04 15.31 -16.82
C ASN A 412 28.09 15.31 -17.93
N ALA A 413 28.17 14.24 -18.73
CA ALA A 413 29.11 14.18 -19.85
C ALA A 413 28.88 15.33 -20.83
N ALA A 414 27.61 15.58 -21.21
CA ALA A 414 27.24 16.70 -22.09
C ALA A 414 27.55 18.06 -21.45
N TYR A 415 27.22 18.25 -20.17
CA TYR A 415 27.43 19.52 -19.46
C TYR A 415 28.93 19.83 -19.28
N PHE A 416 29.74 18.88 -18.80
CA PHE A 416 31.18 19.10 -18.59
C PHE A 416 31.94 19.25 -19.90
N TYR A 417 31.56 18.51 -20.96
CA TYR A 417 32.11 18.74 -22.29
C TYR A 417 31.82 20.17 -22.78
N SER A 418 30.59 20.64 -22.59
CA SER A 418 30.18 22.00 -22.99
C SER A 418 30.89 23.08 -22.17
N LEU A 419 31.10 22.83 -20.88
CA LEU A 419 31.88 23.71 -20.01
C LEU A 419 33.35 23.75 -20.45
N TYR A 420 33.93 22.61 -20.83
CA TYR A 420 35.29 22.55 -21.35
C TYR A 420 35.43 23.34 -22.67
N VAL A 421 34.47 23.22 -23.59
CA VAL A 421 34.40 24.03 -24.82
C VAL A 421 34.35 25.52 -24.47
N LEU A 422 33.49 25.92 -23.53
CA LEU A 422 33.35 27.31 -23.07
C LEU A 422 34.67 27.87 -22.49
N ILE A 423 35.37 27.10 -21.66
CA ILE A 423 36.67 27.52 -21.09
C ILE A 423 37.73 27.62 -22.21
N LYS A 424 37.72 26.69 -23.17
CA LYS A 424 38.69 26.67 -24.26
C LYS A 424 38.46 27.78 -25.29
N THR A 425 37.21 28.12 -25.59
CA THR A 425 36.87 29.28 -26.44
C THR A 425 37.20 30.59 -25.75
N LEU A 426 37.10 30.65 -24.41
CA LEU A 426 37.59 31.78 -23.62
C LEU A 426 39.12 31.89 -23.67
N ALA A 427 39.85 30.77 -23.59
CA ALA A 427 41.32 30.76 -23.56
C ALA A 427 42.01 30.89 -24.93
N SER A 428 41.34 30.53 -26.04
CA SER A 428 41.95 30.48 -27.37
C SER A 428 41.18 31.25 -28.43
N ASN A 429 41.87 32.10 -29.20
CA ASN A 429 41.28 32.97 -30.23
C ASN A 429 40.90 32.26 -31.54
N LYS A 430 41.24 30.98 -31.74
CA LYS A 430 41.02 30.25 -33.01
C LYS A 430 40.11 29.03 -32.89
N PHE A 431 39.63 28.71 -31.70
CA PHE A 431 38.84 27.50 -31.49
C PHE A 431 37.34 27.83 -31.53
N LEU A 432 36.62 27.26 -32.50
CA LEU A 432 35.15 27.21 -32.52
C LEU A 432 34.75 25.77 -32.18
N GLY A 433 34.26 25.56 -30.95
CA GLY A 433 33.66 24.29 -30.55
C GLY A 433 32.13 24.41 -30.52
N GLN A 434 31.44 23.32 -30.80
CA GLN A 434 30.00 23.23 -30.58
C GLN A 434 29.73 22.78 -29.14
N ASP A 435 28.79 23.46 -28.49
CA ASP A 435 28.31 23.13 -27.15
C ASP A 435 27.04 22.28 -27.19
N PHE A 436 26.82 21.51 -26.13
CA PHE A 436 25.69 20.59 -25.94
C PHE A 436 24.84 20.95 -24.72
N PHE A 437 24.90 22.20 -24.23
CA PHE A 437 24.10 22.65 -23.07
C PHE A 437 22.60 22.44 -23.29
N GLU A 438 22.13 22.61 -24.52
CA GLU A 438 20.74 22.34 -24.91
C GLU A 438 20.33 20.89 -24.64
N THR A 439 21.14 19.92 -25.09
CA THR A 439 20.82 18.49 -24.96
C THR A 439 20.68 18.07 -23.49
N SER A 440 21.55 18.57 -22.61
CA SER A 440 21.51 18.25 -21.19
C SER A 440 20.23 18.78 -20.52
N ALA A 441 19.89 20.05 -20.76
CA ALA A 441 18.69 20.67 -20.21
C ALA A 441 17.40 20.05 -20.76
N MET A 442 17.38 19.74 -22.06
CA MET A 442 16.21 19.16 -22.74
C MET A 442 15.92 17.73 -22.25
N LEU A 443 16.96 16.90 -22.10
CA LEU A 443 16.82 15.55 -21.57
C LEU A 443 16.19 15.55 -20.18
N ILE A 444 16.72 16.36 -19.26
CA ILE A 444 16.19 16.49 -17.89
C ILE A 444 14.71 16.90 -17.92
N SER A 445 14.38 17.88 -18.77
CA SER A 445 13.01 18.38 -18.93
C SER A 445 12.03 17.30 -19.43
N PHE A 446 12.42 16.52 -20.44
CA PHE A 446 11.58 15.44 -20.96
C PHE A 446 11.41 14.27 -20.00
N ILE A 447 12.47 13.90 -19.27
CA ILE A 447 12.38 12.83 -18.28
C ILE A 447 11.46 13.25 -17.14
N LEU A 448 11.52 14.51 -16.70
CA LEU A 448 10.59 15.06 -15.71
C LEU A 448 9.15 15.08 -16.22
N LEU A 449 8.93 15.42 -17.49
CA LEU A 449 7.61 15.33 -18.12
C LEU A 449 7.09 13.89 -18.09
N GLY A 450 7.92 12.91 -18.46
CA GLY A 450 7.59 11.49 -18.40
C GLY A 450 7.21 11.04 -16.99
N LYS A 451 7.99 11.44 -15.98
CA LYS A 451 7.71 11.16 -14.57
C LYS A 451 6.42 11.83 -14.08
N TYR A 452 6.15 13.06 -14.50
CA TYR A 452 4.90 13.75 -14.20
C TYR A 452 3.69 12.98 -14.79
N LEU A 453 3.76 12.59 -16.07
CA LEU A 453 2.71 11.80 -16.72
C LEU A 453 2.52 10.43 -16.06
N GLU A 454 3.61 9.79 -15.62
CA GLU A 454 3.59 8.52 -14.88
C GLU A 454 2.79 8.65 -13.57
N VAL A 455 3.08 9.66 -12.76
CA VAL A 455 2.39 9.88 -11.47
C VAL A 455 0.92 10.26 -11.68
N VAL A 456 0.62 11.09 -12.69
CA VAL A 456 -0.76 11.45 -13.04
C VAL A 456 -1.56 10.22 -13.49
N ALA A 457 -0.96 9.33 -14.28
CA ALA A 457 -1.60 8.09 -14.71
C ALA A 457 -1.89 7.16 -13.51
N LYS A 458 -0.92 7.00 -12.60
CA LYS A 458 -1.08 6.23 -11.36
C LYS A 458 -2.15 6.82 -10.42
N GLY A 459 -2.29 8.15 -10.38
CA GLY A 459 -3.31 8.80 -9.55
C GLY A 459 -4.74 8.42 -9.94
N LYS A 460 -5.02 8.27 -11.24
CA LYS A 460 -6.38 7.97 -11.73
C LYS A 460 -6.88 6.58 -11.32
N THR A 461 -6.01 5.57 -11.22
CA THR A 461 -6.41 4.22 -10.84
C THR A 461 -6.79 4.11 -9.37
N SER A 462 -6.20 4.94 -8.50
CA SER A 462 -6.48 4.94 -7.05
C SER A 462 -7.82 5.57 -6.71
N VAL A 463 -8.37 6.45 -7.56
CA VAL A 463 -9.69 7.07 -7.36
C VAL A 463 -10.82 6.02 -7.34
N ALA A 464 -10.65 4.92 -8.08
CA ALA A 464 -11.64 3.83 -8.09
C ALA A 464 -11.76 3.13 -6.72
N LEU A 465 -10.65 3.00 -5.98
CA LEU A 465 -10.67 2.45 -4.62
C LEU A 465 -11.36 3.40 -3.64
N ALA A 466 -11.13 4.70 -3.77
CA ALA A 466 -11.76 5.70 -2.91
C ALA A 466 -13.30 5.65 -3.01
N LYS A 467 -13.83 5.45 -4.23
CA LYS A 467 -15.28 5.31 -4.46
C LYS A 467 -15.91 4.12 -3.74
N LEU A 468 -15.18 3.01 -3.55
CA LEU A 468 -15.70 1.86 -2.80
C LEU A 468 -15.90 2.19 -1.33
N THR A 469 -15.02 3.02 -0.76
CA THR A 469 -15.15 3.45 0.64
C THR A 469 -16.26 4.48 0.87
N GLU A 470 -16.64 5.25 -0.16
CA GLU A 470 -17.79 6.17 -0.12
C GLU A 470 -19.14 5.43 -0.16
N LEU A 471 -19.13 4.10 -0.36
CA LEU A 471 -20.35 3.30 -0.30
C LEU A 471 -20.87 3.14 1.12
N ALA A 472 -20.01 3.14 2.15
CA ALA A 472 -20.45 3.16 3.54
C ALA A 472 -20.87 4.58 3.96
N PRO A 473 -21.98 4.74 4.71
CA PRO A 473 -22.35 6.03 5.28
C PRO A 473 -21.42 6.44 6.43
N ASP A 474 -21.34 7.75 6.70
CA ASP A 474 -20.56 8.28 7.84
C ASP A 474 -21.36 8.23 9.15
N THR A 475 -22.69 8.21 9.09
CA THR A 475 -23.58 8.18 10.25
C THR A 475 -24.56 7.00 10.22
N ALA A 476 -25.02 6.60 11.41
CA ALA A 476 -26.01 5.55 11.62
C ALA A 476 -26.96 5.92 12.76
N SER A 477 -28.21 5.50 12.66
CA SER A 477 -29.23 5.70 13.70
C SER A 477 -29.26 4.51 14.64
N LEU A 478 -28.65 4.65 15.81
CA LEU A 478 -28.67 3.67 16.89
C LEU A 478 -30.01 3.73 17.63
N VAL A 479 -30.54 2.56 17.98
CA VAL A 479 -31.77 2.40 18.75
C VAL A 479 -31.50 1.63 20.03
N MET A 480 -31.94 2.18 21.16
CA MET A 480 -31.95 1.49 22.45
C MET A 480 -33.32 0.85 22.67
N MET A 481 -33.36 -0.46 22.94
CA MET A 481 -34.59 -1.20 23.21
C MET A 481 -34.69 -1.62 24.67
N ASN A 482 -35.91 -1.57 25.22
CA ASN A 482 -36.22 -2.19 26.52
C ASN A 482 -36.31 -3.72 26.37
N GLY A 483 -36.25 -4.45 27.49
CA GLY A 483 -36.43 -5.91 27.51
C GLY A 483 -37.75 -6.40 26.86
N ASP A 484 -38.74 -5.53 26.75
CA ASP A 484 -40.04 -5.80 26.12
C ASP A 484 -40.08 -5.52 24.60
N GLY A 485 -38.96 -5.14 23.98
CA GLY A 485 -38.87 -4.87 22.54
C GLY A 485 -39.38 -3.50 22.08
N ASN A 486 -39.64 -2.58 23.03
CA ASN A 486 -40.03 -1.20 22.73
C ASN A 486 -38.81 -0.27 22.60
N ILE A 487 -38.89 0.67 21.65
CA ILE A 487 -37.84 1.67 21.39
C ILE A 487 -37.87 2.74 22.50
N ILE A 488 -36.75 2.89 23.21
CA ILE A 488 -36.57 3.87 24.30
C ILE A 488 -36.09 5.20 23.72
N SER A 489 -35.10 5.14 22.82
CA SER A 489 -34.47 6.31 22.23
C SER A 489 -33.82 5.98 20.90
N GLU A 490 -33.73 6.99 20.03
CA GLU A 490 -33.01 6.96 18.76
C GLU A 490 -31.92 8.03 18.80
N MET A 491 -30.70 7.68 18.41
CA MET A 491 -29.55 8.59 18.41
C MET A 491 -28.72 8.40 17.14
N GLU A 492 -28.36 9.49 16.48
CA GLU A 492 -27.41 9.44 15.36
C GLU A 492 -25.97 9.39 15.88
N ILE A 493 -25.22 8.38 15.44
CA ILE A 493 -23.82 8.17 15.80
C ILE A 493 -22.96 8.01 14.56
N HIS A 494 -21.66 8.27 14.68
CA HIS A 494 -20.71 8.01 13.61
C HIS A 494 -20.54 6.49 13.40
N THR A 495 -20.40 6.02 12.16
CA THR A 495 -20.35 4.58 11.86
C THR A 495 -19.19 3.84 12.51
N GLN A 496 -18.10 4.53 12.78
CA GLN A 496 -16.93 3.97 13.49
C GLN A 496 -17.15 3.78 14.99
N LEU A 497 -18.21 4.36 15.56
CA LEU A 497 -18.57 4.20 16.98
C LEU A 497 -19.54 3.04 17.23
N ILE A 498 -20.02 2.40 16.16
CA ILE A 498 -20.91 1.25 16.23
C ILE A 498 -20.17 0.06 16.84
N GLN A 499 -20.81 -0.60 17.80
CA GLN A 499 -20.30 -1.77 18.48
C GLN A 499 -21.00 -3.05 17.99
N ARG A 500 -20.41 -4.22 18.26
CA ARG A 500 -21.12 -5.49 18.06
C ARG A 500 -22.38 -5.51 18.93
N ASP A 501 -23.42 -6.16 18.42
CA ASP A 501 -24.74 -6.27 19.06
C ASP A 501 -25.55 -4.96 19.18
N ASP A 502 -25.04 -3.81 18.72
CA ASP A 502 -25.84 -2.59 18.61
C ASP A 502 -27.02 -2.79 17.63
N ILE A 503 -28.18 -2.21 17.98
CA ILE A 503 -29.37 -2.24 17.13
C ILE A 503 -29.47 -0.93 16.37
N ILE A 504 -29.54 -1.03 15.05
CA ILE A 504 -29.51 0.10 14.13
C ILE A 504 -30.81 0.13 13.36
N LYS A 505 -31.43 1.32 13.31
CA LYS A 505 -32.62 1.56 12.50
C LYS A 505 -32.20 2.06 11.13
N ILE A 506 -32.69 1.39 10.10
CA ILE A 506 -32.40 1.72 8.71
C ILE A 506 -33.72 2.13 8.06
N VAL A 507 -33.80 3.41 7.71
CA VAL A 507 -34.97 3.99 7.05
C VAL A 507 -34.99 3.65 5.55
N PRO A 508 -36.15 3.72 4.88
CA PRO A 508 -36.24 3.57 3.43
C PRO A 508 -35.33 4.58 2.71
N GLY A 509 -34.57 4.12 1.71
CA GLY A 509 -33.60 4.91 0.96
C GLY A 509 -32.22 5.09 1.62
N ALA A 510 -32.05 4.69 2.89
CA ALA A 510 -30.76 4.79 3.57
C ALA A 510 -29.83 3.62 3.24
N LYS A 511 -28.53 3.87 3.34
CA LYS A 511 -27.50 2.84 3.22
C LYS A 511 -27.35 2.08 4.54
N VAL A 512 -27.08 0.79 4.45
CA VAL A 512 -26.77 -0.05 5.60
C VAL A 512 -25.35 0.28 6.08
N PRO A 513 -25.14 0.68 7.35
CA PRO A 513 -23.82 1.14 7.82
C PRO A 513 -22.82 0.00 8.05
N VAL A 514 -23.29 -1.13 8.60
CA VAL A 514 -22.46 -2.28 9.00
C VAL A 514 -23.18 -3.59 8.68
N ASP A 515 -22.44 -4.70 8.68
CA ASP A 515 -23.02 -6.02 8.44
C ASP A 515 -23.81 -6.48 9.66
N GLY A 516 -25.00 -7.03 9.44
CA GLY A 516 -25.90 -7.37 10.54
C GLY A 516 -26.97 -8.38 10.18
N VAL A 517 -27.82 -8.66 11.17
CA VAL A 517 -29.00 -9.53 11.03
C VAL A 517 -30.25 -8.71 11.32
N VAL A 518 -31.27 -8.85 10.48
CA VAL A 518 -32.56 -8.17 10.68
C VAL A 518 -33.26 -8.75 11.91
N LEU A 519 -33.60 -7.91 12.88
CA LEU A 519 -34.41 -8.28 14.04
C LEU A 519 -35.90 -8.08 13.79
N ASN A 520 -36.26 -6.94 13.19
CA ASN A 520 -37.64 -6.56 12.98
C ASN A 520 -37.79 -5.74 11.69
N GLY A 521 -38.98 -5.78 11.11
CA GLY A 521 -39.30 -5.19 9.82
C GLY A 521 -39.07 -6.15 8.65
N GLN A 522 -39.63 -5.79 7.51
CA GLN A 522 -39.42 -6.47 6.24
C GLN A 522 -39.14 -5.39 5.18
N SER A 523 -38.11 -5.60 4.38
CA SER A 523 -37.76 -4.68 3.30
C SER A 523 -37.12 -5.39 2.12
N HIS A 524 -36.99 -4.65 1.02
CA HIS A 524 -36.15 -5.01 -0.11
C HIS A 524 -34.83 -4.25 0.00
N VAL A 525 -33.72 -4.97 -0.06
CA VAL A 525 -32.38 -4.41 0.00
C VAL A 525 -31.71 -4.58 -1.36
N ASN A 526 -31.20 -3.48 -1.89
CA ASN A 526 -30.48 -3.43 -3.14
C ASN A 526 -29.00 -3.72 -2.90
N GLU A 527 -28.59 -4.94 -3.24
CA GLU A 527 -27.22 -5.42 -3.07
C GLU A 527 -26.37 -5.28 -4.35
N SER A 528 -26.91 -4.65 -5.41
CA SER A 528 -26.27 -4.55 -6.74
C SER A 528 -24.87 -3.96 -6.73
N MET A 529 -24.57 -3.05 -5.79
CA MET A 529 -23.25 -2.41 -5.66
C MET A 529 -22.15 -3.38 -5.21
N ILE A 530 -22.50 -4.48 -4.52
CA ILE A 530 -21.56 -5.44 -3.95
C ILE A 530 -21.67 -6.79 -4.65
N THR A 531 -22.89 -7.33 -4.78
CA THR A 531 -23.12 -8.65 -5.39
C THR A 531 -23.19 -8.60 -6.91
N GLY A 532 -23.47 -7.42 -7.49
CA GLY A 532 -23.70 -7.25 -8.92
C GLY A 532 -25.09 -7.70 -9.39
N GLU A 533 -25.95 -8.18 -8.49
CA GLU A 533 -27.30 -8.62 -8.83
C GLU A 533 -28.25 -7.42 -8.93
N ALA A 534 -28.90 -7.25 -10.09
CA ALA A 534 -29.75 -6.09 -10.35
C ALA A 534 -31.11 -6.11 -9.62
N ARG A 535 -31.57 -7.28 -9.16
CA ARG A 535 -32.86 -7.42 -8.48
C ARG A 535 -32.68 -7.25 -6.97
N PRO A 536 -33.44 -6.34 -6.32
CA PRO A 536 -33.43 -6.22 -4.87
C PRO A 536 -33.85 -7.51 -4.16
N VAL A 537 -33.12 -7.86 -3.11
CA VAL A 537 -33.34 -9.08 -2.33
C VAL A 537 -34.29 -8.78 -1.18
N THR A 538 -35.33 -9.59 -1.00
CA THR A 538 -36.22 -9.49 0.16
C THR A 538 -35.50 -9.90 1.43
N LYS A 539 -35.57 -9.07 2.48
CA LYS A 539 -35.04 -9.36 3.82
C LYS A 539 -36.17 -9.42 4.83
N ARG A 540 -36.17 -10.49 5.61
CA ARG A 540 -37.09 -10.78 6.72
C ARG A 540 -36.30 -10.91 8.04
N PRO A 541 -36.97 -10.90 9.19
CA PRO A 541 -36.30 -11.17 10.47
C PRO A 541 -35.50 -12.48 10.42
N GLY A 542 -34.24 -12.42 10.83
CA GLY A 542 -33.27 -13.52 10.75
C GLY A 542 -32.34 -13.48 9.53
N ASP A 543 -32.67 -12.71 8.49
CA ASP A 543 -31.81 -12.59 7.30
C ASP A 543 -30.62 -11.66 7.55
N LYS A 544 -29.49 -11.96 6.88
CA LYS A 544 -28.27 -11.14 6.92
C LYS A 544 -28.37 -9.96 5.95
N VAL A 545 -27.85 -8.81 6.35
CA VAL A 545 -27.68 -7.61 5.52
C VAL A 545 -26.20 -7.21 5.46
N ILE A 546 -25.80 -6.66 4.33
CA ILE A 546 -24.42 -6.28 4.03
C ILE A 546 -24.29 -4.76 4.10
N GLY A 547 -23.24 -4.26 4.77
CA GLY A 547 -22.90 -2.84 4.85
C GLY A 547 -22.58 -2.26 3.47
N GLY A 548 -23.02 -1.02 3.22
CA GLY A 548 -22.91 -0.32 1.93
C GLY A 548 -24.05 -0.61 0.95
N THR A 549 -24.93 -1.57 1.25
CA THR A 549 -26.15 -1.82 0.45
C THR A 549 -27.22 -0.78 0.75
N VAL A 550 -28.20 -0.62 -0.15
CA VAL A 550 -29.25 0.40 0.00
C VAL A 550 -30.56 -0.28 0.38
N ASN A 551 -31.15 0.18 1.49
CA ASN A 551 -32.49 -0.23 1.88
C ASN A 551 -33.52 0.51 1.01
N GLU A 552 -34.42 -0.19 0.32
CA GLU A 552 -35.42 0.43 -0.55
C GLU A 552 -36.74 0.65 0.19
N ASN A 553 -37.42 -0.43 0.57
CA ASN A 553 -38.84 -0.39 0.93
C ASN A 553 -39.11 -0.86 2.36
N GLY A 554 -39.32 0.07 3.28
CA GLY A 554 -39.68 -0.24 4.66
C GLY A 554 -38.56 0.03 5.65
N CYS A 555 -38.93 0.13 6.92
CA CYS A 555 -37.99 0.33 8.01
C CYS A 555 -37.57 -1.04 8.56
N ILE A 556 -36.26 -1.27 8.66
CA ILE A 556 -35.71 -2.49 9.26
C ILE A 556 -34.83 -2.13 10.45
N LEU A 557 -34.92 -2.96 11.49
CA LEU A 557 -34.05 -2.92 12.66
C LEU A 557 -33.02 -4.03 12.50
N VAL A 558 -31.74 -3.65 12.49
CA VAL A 558 -30.63 -4.55 12.20
C VAL A 558 -29.72 -4.60 13.40
N LYS A 559 -29.41 -5.81 13.87
CA LYS A 559 -28.40 -6.06 14.89
C LYS A 559 -27.03 -6.16 14.24
N ALA A 560 -26.09 -5.32 14.65
CA ALA A 560 -24.72 -5.33 14.14
C ALA A 560 -24.01 -6.64 14.51
N THR A 561 -23.41 -7.31 13.52
CA THR A 561 -22.63 -8.54 13.71
C THR A 561 -21.14 -8.31 13.48
N HIS A 562 -20.79 -7.66 12.37
CA HIS A 562 -19.41 -7.34 12.03
C HIS A 562 -19.29 -5.83 11.85
N VAL A 563 -18.26 -5.23 12.45
CA VAL A 563 -18.06 -3.78 12.48
C VAL A 563 -16.64 -3.43 12.04
N GLY A 564 -16.44 -2.22 11.53
CA GLY A 564 -15.13 -1.71 11.14
C GLY A 564 -14.42 -2.57 10.08
N SER A 565 -13.25 -3.12 10.44
CA SER A 565 -12.37 -3.87 9.54
C SER A 565 -12.92 -5.25 9.13
N GLU A 566 -13.89 -5.77 9.88
CA GLU A 566 -14.48 -7.09 9.67
C GLU A 566 -15.67 -7.09 8.71
N THR A 567 -16.21 -5.92 8.37
CA THR A 567 -17.32 -5.80 7.42
C THR A 567 -16.90 -6.33 6.04
N ALA A 568 -17.85 -6.92 5.30
CA ALA A 568 -17.62 -7.47 3.97
C ALA A 568 -17.03 -6.41 3.02
N LEU A 569 -17.52 -5.17 3.09
CA LEU A 569 -16.98 -4.05 2.31
C LEU A 569 -15.51 -3.76 2.66
N SER A 570 -15.17 -3.69 3.96
CA SER A 570 -13.78 -3.51 4.39
C SER A 570 -12.89 -4.66 3.96
N GLN A 571 -13.37 -5.91 4.04
CA GLN A 571 -12.63 -7.09 3.57
C GLN A 571 -12.39 -7.04 2.06
N ILE A 572 -13.39 -6.65 1.26
CA ILE A 572 -13.25 -6.45 -0.19
C ILE A 572 -12.20 -5.37 -0.46
N VAL A 573 -12.27 -4.22 0.22
CA VAL A 573 -11.29 -3.14 0.07
C VAL A 573 -9.89 -3.63 0.40
N GLN A 574 -9.70 -4.35 1.51
CA GLN A 574 -8.41 -4.92 1.90
C GLN A 574 -7.89 -5.96 0.89
N LEU A 575 -8.78 -6.76 0.30
CA LEU A 575 -8.43 -7.76 -0.69
C LEU A 575 -8.00 -7.10 -2.01
N VAL A 576 -8.74 -6.10 -2.48
CA VAL A 576 -8.37 -5.34 -3.68
C VAL A 576 -7.08 -4.55 -3.45
N GLU A 577 -6.90 -3.93 -2.28
CA GLU A 577 -5.66 -3.25 -1.91
C GLU A 577 -4.47 -4.24 -1.90
N ALA A 578 -4.66 -5.43 -1.33
CA ALA A 578 -3.65 -6.48 -1.35
C ALA A 578 -3.34 -6.98 -2.78
N ALA A 579 -4.33 -7.03 -3.66
CA ALA A 579 -4.15 -7.37 -5.06
C ALA A 579 -3.42 -6.25 -5.84
N GLN A 580 -3.66 -4.97 -5.52
CA GLN A 580 -2.94 -3.85 -6.14
C GLN A 580 -1.49 -3.72 -5.66
N LEU A 581 -1.19 -4.18 -4.43
CA LEU A 581 0.19 -4.35 -3.97
C LEU A 581 0.95 -5.42 -4.78
N ALA A 582 0.24 -6.34 -5.44
CA ALA A 582 0.85 -7.31 -6.34
C ALA A 582 1.30 -6.61 -7.64
N ARG A 583 2.58 -6.84 -7.97
CA ARG A 583 3.40 -6.01 -8.87
C ARG A 583 2.80 -5.77 -10.26
N ALA A 584 2.98 -4.56 -10.79
CA ALA A 584 2.86 -4.28 -12.23
C ALA A 584 4.09 -4.87 -12.98
N PRO A 585 3.92 -5.90 -13.84
CA PRO A 585 5.03 -6.64 -14.45
C PRO A 585 5.86 -5.80 -15.43
N VAL A 586 5.30 -4.71 -15.97
CA VAL A 586 5.94 -3.90 -17.02
C VAL A 586 7.13 -3.07 -16.49
N GLN A 587 7.05 -2.53 -15.27
CA GLN A 587 8.11 -1.69 -14.71
C GLN A 587 9.37 -2.50 -14.37
N LYS A 588 9.20 -3.75 -13.94
CA LYS A 588 10.29 -4.68 -13.66
C LYS A 588 11.13 -4.96 -14.91
N LEU A 589 10.48 -5.04 -16.08
CA LEU A 589 11.14 -5.28 -17.34
C LEU A 589 12.03 -4.08 -17.74
N ALA A 590 11.55 -2.85 -17.56
CA ALA A 590 12.33 -1.64 -17.87
C ALA A 590 13.59 -1.49 -16.99
N ASP A 591 13.48 -1.76 -15.69
CA ASP A 591 14.61 -1.71 -14.77
C ASP A 591 15.60 -2.87 -15.03
N GLN A 592 15.10 -4.06 -15.41
CA GLN A 592 15.94 -5.18 -15.80
C GLN A 592 16.76 -4.89 -17.06
N ILE A 593 16.15 -4.26 -18.07
CA ILE A 593 16.87 -3.81 -19.27
C ILE A 593 17.95 -2.79 -18.87
N SER A 594 17.61 -1.81 -18.04
CA SER A 594 18.55 -0.75 -17.61
C SER A 594 19.78 -1.31 -16.89
N LYS A 595 19.62 -2.38 -16.10
CA LYS A 595 20.73 -3.04 -15.39
C LYS A 595 21.82 -3.58 -16.33
N PHE A 596 21.44 -4.07 -17.52
CA PHE A 596 22.40 -4.57 -18.51
C PHE A 596 22.81 -3.49 -19.51
N PHE A 597 21.86 -2.64 -19.92
CA PHE A 597 22.06 -1.64 -20.95
C PHE A 597 23.13 -0.60 -20.55
N VAL A 598 23.07 -0.08 -19.31
CA VAL A 598 23.97 0.99 -18.90
C VAL A 598 25.45 0.55 -18.85
N PRO A 599 25.81 -0.60 -18.23
CA PRO A 599 27.19 -1.09 -18.31
C PRO A 599 27.67 -1.36 -19.74
N ILE A 600 26.79 -1.86 -20.62
CA ILE A 600 27.12 -2.11 -22.03
C ILE A 600 27.46 -0.80 -22.75
N VAL A 601 26.64 0.24 -22.60
CA VAL A 601 26.88 1.55 -23.24
C VAL A 601 28.17 2.18 -22.72
N VAL A 602 28.40 2.17 -21.40
CA VAL A 602 29.64 2.70 -20.81
C VAL A 602 30.87 1.93 -21.30
N SER A 603 30.76 0.59 -21.39
CA SER A 603 31.85 -0.25 -21.92
C SER A 603 32.10 0.03 -23.40
N ALA A 604 31.05 0.15 -24.22
CA ALA A 604 31.16 0.47 -25.64
C ALA A 604 31.78 1.86 -25.86
N ALA A 605 31.39 2.86 -25.08
CA ALA A 605 31.98 4.19 -25.14
C ALA A 605 33.48 4.17 -24.77
N PHE A 606 33.85 3.44 -23.71
CA PHE A 606 35.25 3.27 -23.31
C PHE A 606 36.07 2.53 -24.37
N ILE A 607 35.55 1.44 -24.93
CA ILE A 607 36.19 0.68 -26.00
C ILE A 607 36.38 1.57 -27.23
N THR A 608 35.38 2.37 -27.58
CA THR A 608 35.47 3.26 -28.74
C THR A 608 36.51 4.34 -28.53
N TRP A 609 36.54 4.96 -27.35
CA TRP A 609 37.60 5.88 -26.98
C TRP A 609 38.98 5.25 -27.10
N LEU A 610 39.15 4.05 -26.51
CA LEU A 610 40.41 3.32 -26.52
C LEU A 610 40.85 3.01 -27.96
N ALA A 611 39.93 2.53 -28.80
CA ALA A 611 40.21 2.20 -30.19
C ALA A 611 40.69 3.43 -30.98
N TRP A 612 40.02 4.57 -30.83
CA TRP A 612 40.42 5.81 -31.49
C TRP A 612 41.72 6.39 -30.91
N PHE A 613 41.95 6.25 -29.60
CA PHE A 613 43.17 6.71 -28.95
C PHE A 613 44.39 5.92 -29.46
N VAL A 614 44.29 4.58 -29.47
CA VAL A 614 45.33 3.68 -29.96
C VAL A 614 45.59 3.87 -31.46
N THR A 615 44.53 4.00 -32.27
CA THR A 615 44.68 4.27 -33.72
C THR A 615 45.34 5.65 -33.97
N GLY A 616 45.05 6.62 -33.10
CA GLY A 616 45.64 7.95 -33.17
C GLY A 616 47.11 7.99 -32.82
N GLU A 617 47.52 7.27 -31.77
CA GLU A 617 48.93 7.17 -31.34
C GLU A 617 49.77 6.35 -32.34
N SER A 618 49.19 5.29 -32.92
CA SER A 618 49.85 4.46 -33.94
C SER A 618 49.92 5.09 -35.33
N GLY A 619 49.35 6.29 -35.53
CA GLY A 619 49.39 7.02 -36.80
C GLY A 619 48.59 6.36 -37.94
N LEU A 620 47.73 5.38 -37.63
CA LEU A 620 46.95 4.59 -38.59
C LEU A 620 45.66 5.28 -39.07
N TYR A 621 45.60 6.61 -39.08
CA TYR A 621 44.43 7.31 -39.61
C TYR A 621 44.31 7.03 -41.12
N PRO A 622 43.17 6.49 -41.61
CA PRO A 622 42.94 6.44 -43.04
C PRO A 622 42.94 7.87 -43.56
N ASN A 623 43.82 8.17 -44.52
CA ASN A 623 43.94 9.46 -45.19
C ASN A 623 42.71 9.74 -46.08
N ILE A 624 41.53 9.84 -45.47
CA ILE A 624 40.30 10.30 -46.13
C ILE A 624 40.24 11.80 -45.91
N GLY A 625 40.85 12.55 -46.82
CA GLY A 625 40.43 13.86 -47.32
C GLY A 625 40.10 15.05 -46.39
N TYR A 626 40.11 14.92 -45.06
CA TYR A 626 39.78 16.02 -44.15
C TYR A 626 41.05 16.61 -43.55
N ARG A 627 41.50 17.72 -44.14
CA ARG A 627 42.67 18.51 -43.72
C ARG A 627 42.39 19.31 -42.43
N LYS A 628 42.09 18.63 -41.32
CA LYS A 628 42.23 19.16 -39.95
C LYS A 628 42.83 18.07 -39.06
N PRO A 629 43.94 18.33 -38.34
CA PRO A 629 44.50 17.34 -37.43
C PRO A 629 43.45 16.99 -36.36
N TRP A 630 43.11 15.71 -36.26
CA TRP A 630 42.26 15.18 -35.20
C TRP A 630 43.03 15.29 -33.88
N THR A 631 42.91 16.45 -33.22
CA THR A 631 43.42 16.64 -31.86
C THR A 631 42.56 15.82 -30.87
N SER A 632 43.13 15.49 -29.70
CA SER A 632 42.48 14.74 -28.60
C SER A 632 41.05 15.19 -28.26
N LEU A 633 40.68 16.43 -28.59
CA LEU A 633 39.33 16.97 -28.45
C LEU A 633 38.27 16.32 -29.35
N ASN A 634 38.58 16.02 -30.61
CA ASN A 634 37.60 15.43 -31.53
C ASN A 634 37.32 13.97 -31.15
N LEU A 635 38.29 13.34 -30.51
CA LEU A 635 38.20 12.03 -29.87
C LEU A 635 37.23 12.07 -28.67
N LEU A 636 37.27 13.15 -27.88
CA LEU A 636 36.35 13.42 -26.78
C LEU A 636 34.93 13.74 -27.29
N TYR A 637 34.82 14.47 -28.41
CA TYR A 637 33.54 14.68 -29.11
C TYR A 637 32.93 13.37 -29.62
N SER A 638 33.74 12.49 -30.23
CA SER A 638 33.29 11.17 -30.65
C SER A 638 32.88 10.30 -29.46
N LEU A 639 33.58 10.38 -28.33
CA LEU A 639 33.23 9.71 -27.07
C LEU A 639 31.87 10.15 -26.54
N VAL A 640 31.64 11.46 -26.49
CA VAL A 640 30.38 12.05 -26.04
C VAL A 640 29.25 11.70 -27.00
N SER A 641 29.52 11.66 -28.31
CA SER A 641 28.55 11.25 -29.33
C SER A 641 28.26 9.74 -29.37
N LEU A 642 29.14 8.88 -28.83
CA LEU A 642 28.96 7.43 -28.75
C LEU A 642 28.42 6.94 -27.41
N CYS A 643 28.62 7.71 -26.33
CA CYS A 643 27.90 7.53 -25.07
C CYS A 643 26.40 7.86 -25.20
N TRP A 644 25.97 8.38 -26.35
CA TRP A 644 24.62 8.84 -26.63
C TRP A 644 23.93 7.95 -27.65
#